data_AF-A0A819SIF1-F1
#
_entry.id   AF-A0A819SIF1-F1
#
_cell.length_a   1.000
_cell.length_b   1.000
_cell.length_c   1.000
_cell.angle_alpha   90.00
_cell.angle_beta   90.00
_cell.angle_gamma   90.00
#
_symmetry.space_group_name_H-M   'P 1'
#
loop_
_entity.id
_entity.type
_entity.pdbx_description
1 polymer ?
#
loop_
_entity_poly.entity_id
_entity_poly.type
_entity_poly.pdbx_seq_one_letter_code
_entity_poly.pdbx_strand_id
1 'polypeptide(L)'
;MELKTNRNFYRIIDSIRSSIRKLQYDIQDIIDQLDFQSNTINIRPLLHLLSQLKKAEWIDRISPGFLEKIRRDIENEFIEQMENFESKLKKFNLDLEYPENIPLANEILIKIHLFEDFERYLPELRIYQERINKNFCEVIQKKLESIFKRYNLSEKSLDYLKNELNQFKQIEINYDNLYPPIYFLKQAGYSNINKLNEEIQLEKNQLDFQIKKLQLINVDLYSINLQTIKDEYFRLIDEHESMFLKSIQFLNEHGFENYEVLQKKIQEKTNNLNYYIEQKQQFYFHDELDGSFMNQILTYVNHCEDLINNDIKQLANEIDESVKKYLVEYGNFIEKEIERCFNSVINSDKVHSNNLRKYSYELITMEEYPLVFKYLNGRNKLDYYKKKFLYYYDSILIEIEQDKINENYKDFQKKLDIIQSLICLDEFFIQLPENNKFENLFKKSQSDFYKIPEQTHRTILDAISKQDFNLINSKLSSIEIFSKSKFICHIKTSLENILESIIKTTKNCANSLNENIRYEQNKENIPKYIENHERIQIILQQTNILNFINKNIRFSLENLFEEIEKILIKKILNILQSVEDFFNQNNYLFIEKTMEYLIDLLKELNNYYKFESIQEKVNQMKTRICQLPNEIVQRYDVIDLNKYINDSPKDVCEQLKLVSSNGYSKYIQTHRQVIEKLREKFSSEINYGKNITSFNRSMKLTIIKDAFYYLPDELQKIFHNDIEEINQIIGKEVYMPDYFY
;
A
#
# COMPACT_ATOMS: atom_id res chain seq x y z
N MET A 1 8.34 -14.64 -39.54
CA MET A 1 7.70 -14.99 -38.25
C MET A 1 8.58 -15.92 -37.42
N GLU A 2 9.21 -16.93 -38.04
CA GLU A 2 10.08 -17.92 -37.38
C GLU A 2 11.25 -17.34 -36.56
N LEU A 3 11.89 -16.25 -37.01
CA LEU A 3 12.98 -15.59 -36.25
C LEU A 3 12.51 -14.95 -34.92
N LYS A 4 11.25 -14.52 -34.82
CA LYS A 4 10.68 -13.97 -33.55
C LYS A 4 10.31 -15.09 -32.58
N THR A 5 9.82 -16.22 -33.09
CA THR A 5 9.49 -17.41 -32.31
C THR A 5 10.76 -18.04 -31.71
N ASN A 6 11.85 -18.09 -32.47
CA ASN A 6 13.15 -18.56 -31.98
C ASN A 6 13.70 -17.69 -30.84
N ARG A 7 13.62 -16.35 -30.95
CA ARG A 7 14.07 -15.45 -29.87
C ARG A 7 13.27 -15.60 -28.57
N ASN A 8 11.97 -15.83 -28.66
CA ASN A 8 11.14 -16.07 -27.48
C ASN A 8 11.42 -17.45 -26.87
N PHE A 9 11.67 -18.47 -27.70
CA PHE A 9 12.07 -19.79 -27.25
C PHE A 9 13.41 -19.76 -26.49
N TYR A 10 14.43 -19.08 -27.02
CA TYR A 10 15.71 -18.92 -26.31
C TYR A 10 15.57 -18.10 -25.03
N ARG A 11 14.72 -17.06 -24.99
CA ARG A 11 14.43 -16.31 -23.75
C ARG A 11 13.75 -17.15 -22.68
N ILE A 12 12.84 -18.04 -23.08
CA ILE A 12 12.19 -18.98 -22.15
C ILE A 12 13.22 -19.98 -21.61
N ILE A 13 14.10 -20.51 -22.47
CA ILE A 13 15.20 -21.40 -22.05
C ILE A 13 16.17 -20.69 -21.11
N ASP A 14 16.55 -19.44 -21.39
CA ASP A 14 17.43 -18.66 -20.54
C ASP A 14 16.78 -18.30 -19.20
N SER A 15 15.46 -18.04 -19.20
CA SER A 15 14.68 -17.86 -17.97
C SER A 15 14.64 -19.15 -17.14
N ILE A 16 14.43 -20.30 -17.78
CA ILE A 16 14.45 -21.61 -17.11
C ILE A 16 15.85 -21.88 -16.53
N ARG A 17 16.91 -21.64 -17.29
CA ARG A 17 18.31 -21.79 -16.82
C ARG A 17 18.63 -20.84 -15.67
N SER A 18 18.14 -19.60 -15.71
CA SER A 18 18.30 -18.65 -14.61
C SER A 18 17.58 -19.10 -13.34
N SER A 19 16.35 -19.63 -13.47
CA SER A 19 15.60 -20.19 -12.34
C SER A 19 16.28 -21.44 -11.77
N ILE A 20 16.85 -22.30 -12.62
CA ILE A 20 17.63 -23.47 -12.18
C ILE A 20 18.88 -23.02 -11.42
N ARG A 21 19.64 -22.04 -11.93
CA ARG A 21 20.82 -21.51 -11.21
C ARG A 21 20.44 -20.86 -9.88
N LYS A 22 19.32 -20.15 -9.84
CA LYS A 22 18.81 -19.56 -8.61
C LYS A 22 18.43 -20.64 -7.59
N LEU A 23 17.72 -21.68 -8.02
CA LEU A 23 17.45 -22.86 -7.20
C LEU A 23 18.75 -23.51 -6.70
N GLN A 24 19.79 -23.60 -7.53
CA GLN A 24 21.10 -24.12 -7.07
C GLN A 24 21.75 -23.24 -6.01
N TYR A 25 21.70 -21.92 -6.16
CA TYR A 25 22.20 -20.99 -5.15
C TYR A 25 21.39 -21.06 -3.87
N ASP A 26 20.06 -21.12 -3.96
CA ASP A 26 19.18 -21.22 -2.80
C ASP A 26 19.39 -22.57 -2.08
N ILE A 27 19.64 -23.66 -2.82
CA ILE A 27 20.01 -24.97 -2.25
C ILE A 27 21.35 -24.90 -1.54
N GLN A 28 22.37 -24.35 -2.19
CA GLN A 28 23.72 -24.25 -1.61
C GLN A 28 23.73 -23.32 -0.40
N ASP A 29 23.03 -22.19 -0.46
CA ASP A 29 22.89 -21.23 0.65
C ASP A 29 22.15 -21.86 1.83
N ILE A 30 21.12 -22.67 1.59
CA ILE A 30 20.46 -23.42 2.67
C ILE A 30 21.40 -24.50 3.24
N ILE A 31 22.17 -25.22 2.41
CA ILE A 31 23.18 -26.19 2.88
C ILE A 31 24.26 -25.50 3.70
N ASP A 32 24.76 -24.35 3.25
CA ASP A 32 25.77 -23.54 3.94
C ASP A 32 25.21 -22.91 5.24
N GLN A 33 23.90 -22.65 5.29
CA GLN A 33 23.17 -22.16 6.47
C GLN A 33 22.73 -23.26 7.43
N LEU A 34 22.86 -24.54 7.07
CA LEU A 34 22.70 -25.65 8.01
C LEU A 34 23.92 -25.66 8.95
N ASP A 35 23.97 -24.70 9.87
CA ASP A 35 24.89 -24.74 10.98
C ASP A 35 24.38 -25.76 12.01
N PHE A 36 24.75 -27.02 11.79
CA PHE A 36 24.39 -28.17 12.62
C PHE A 36 24.94 -28.09 14.06
N GLN A 37 25.66 -27.02 14.42
CA GLN A 37 26.02 -26.71 15.81
C GLN A 37 24.91 -25.99 16.58
N SER A 38 23.93 -25.41 15.90
CA SER A 38 22.82 -24.69 16.53
C SER A 38 21.62 -25.60 16.82
N ASN A 39 21.03 -25.46 18.01
CA ASN A 39 19.93 -26.30 18.52
C ASN A 39 18.56 -26.04 17.84
N THR A 40 18.53 -25.32 16.73
CA THR A 40 17.30 -24.91 16.05
C THR A 40 17.46 -25.06 14.54
N ILE A 41 17.41 -26.29 14.05
CA ILE A 41 17.34 -26.53 12.61
C ILE A 41 15.88 -26.33 12.19
N ASN A 42 15.60 -25.32 11.37
CA ASN A 42 14.30 -25.18 10.74
C ASN A 42 14.25 -26.06 9.49
N ILE A 43 13.59 -27.21 9.61
CA ILE A 43 13.58 -28.31 8.64
C ILE A 43 12.58 -28.06 7.49
N ARG A 44 11.60 -27.18 7.70
CA ARG A 44 10.51 -26.89 6.75
C ARG A 44 10.96 -26.35 5.39
N PRO A 45 11.93 -25.42 5.29
CA PRO A 45 12.42 -24.93 4.00
C PRO A 45 13.04 -26.05 3.17
N LEU A 46 13.74 -26.99 3.81
CA LEU A 46 14.43 -28.08 3.13
C LEU A 46 13.47 -29.18 2.67
N LEU A 47 12.46 -29.53 3.50
CA LEU A 47 11.36 -30.42 3.09
C LEU A 47 10.57 -29.84 1.92
N HIS A 48 10.28 -28.53 1.97
CA HIS A 48 9.63 -27.84 0.86
C HIS A 48 10.46 -27.94 -0.41
N LEU A 49 11.77 -27.74 -0.30
CA LEU A 49 12.69 -27.79 -1.43
C LEU A 49 12.81 -29.19 -2.02
N LEU A 50 12.94 -30.25 -1.21
CA LEU A 50 12.92 -31.64 -1.69
C LEU A 50 11.59 -31.99 -2.37
N SER A 51 10.47 -31.48 -1.85
CA SER A 51 9.16 -31.63 -2.51
C SER A 51 9.10 -30.93 -3.87
N GLN A 52 9.74 -29.77 -4.01
CA GLN A 52 9.83 -29.04 -5.26
C GLN A 52 10.75 -29.76 -6.26
N LEU A 53 11.89 -30.28 -5.81
CA LEU A 53 12.80 -31.08 -6.64
C LEU A 53 12.10 -32.35 -7.18
N LYS A 54 11.33 -33.04 -6.35
CA LYS A 54 10.50 -34.19 -6.77
C LYS A 54 9.45 -33.80 -7.82
N LYS A 55 8.80 -32.64 -7.67
CA LYS A 55 7.87 -32.11 -8.68
C LYS A 55 8.59 -31.62 -9.94
N ALA A 56 9.89 -31.38 -9.86
CA ALA A 56 10.72 -30.89 -10.94
C ALA A 56 11.41 -32.01 -11.74
N GLU A 57 11.07 -33.29 -11.54
CA GLU A 57 11.61 -34.45 -12.28
C GLU A 57 11.58 -34.30 -13.82
N TRP A 58 10.72 -33.43 -14.36
CA TRP A 58 10.74 -33.08 -15.78
C TRP A 58 12.04 -32.40 -16.24
N ILE A 59 12.82 -31.78 -15.34
CA ILE A 59 14.12 -31.14 -15.64
C ILE A 59 15.16 -32.18 -16.04
N ASP A 60 15.10 -33.41 -15.51
CA ASP A 60 15.99 -34.50 -15.93
C ASP A 60 15.71 -34.95 -17.38
N ARG A 61 14.54 -34.64 -17.95
CA ARG A 61 14.27 -34.86 -19.37
C ARG A 61 15.02 -33.87 -20.28
N ILE A 62 15.46 -32.73 -19.72
CA ILE A 62 16.14 -31.64 -20.43
C ILE A 62 17.64 -31.65 -20.14
N SER A 63 18.04 -32.03 -18.92
CA SER A 63 19.43 -32.16 -18.50
C SER A 63 19.61 -33.44 -17.68
N PRO A 64 19.77 -34.60 -18.33
CA PRO A 64 19.82 -35.90 -17.67
C PRO A 64 20.92 -35.97 -16.60
N GLY A 65 20.57 -36.47 -15.41
CA GLY A 65 21.50 -36.67 -14.29
C GLY A 65 21.75 -35.42 -13.43
N PHE A 66 21.07 -34.30 -13.71
CA PHE A 66 21.23 -33.06 -12.94
C PHE A 66 20.55 -33.14 -11.58
N LEU A 67 19.28 -33.55 -11.53
CA LEU A 67 18.55 -33.70 -10.27
C LEU A 67 19.11 -34.87 -9.47
N GLU A 68 19.56 -35.92 -10.17
CA GLU A 68 20.18 -37.08 -9.53
C GLU A 68 21.49 -36.72 -8.82
N LYS A 69 22.30 -35.82 -9.40
CA LYS A 69 23.50 -35.31 -8.75
C LYS A 69 23.18 -34.50 -7.49
N ILE A 70 22.23 -33.55 -7.59
CA ILE A 70 21.81 -32.73 -6.45
C ILE A 70 21.21 -33.59 -5.33
N ARG A 71 20.40 -34.59 -5.69
CA ARG A 71 19.85 -35.55 -4.74
C ARG A 71 20.96 -36.31 -4.03
N ARG A 72 21.97 -36.81 -4.75
CA ARG A 72 23.12 -37.50 -4.16
C ARG A 72 23.96 -36.60 -3.25
N ASP A 73 24.20 -35.35 -3.63
CA ASP A 73 24.98 -34.41 -2.82
C ASP A 73 24.26 -34.13 -1.48
N ILE A 74 22.93 -33.94 -1.54
CA ILE A 74 22.09 -33.78 -0.34
C ILE A 74 22.08 -35.07 0.49
N GLU A 75 21.90 -36.23 -0.14
CA GLU A 75 21.88 -37.54 0.51
C GLU A 75 23.20 -37.85 1.24
N ASN A 76 24.34 -37.58 0.61
CA ASN A 76 25.65 -37.81 1.20
C ASN A 76 25.87 -36.94 2.46
N GLU A 77 25.47 -35.67 2.43
CA GLU A 77 25.57 -34.77 3.58
C GLU A 77 24.71 -35.27 4.75
N PHE A 78 23.49 -35.73 4.46
CA PHE A 78 22.60 -36.32 5.47
C PHE A 78 23.15 -37.60 6.09
N ILE A 79 23.73 -38.47 5.26
CA ILE A 79 24.38 -39.71 5.71
C ILE A 79 25.59 -39.39 6.59
N GLU A 80 26.45 -38.46 6.18
CA GLU A 80 27.63 -38.07 6.97
C GLU A 80 27.24 -37.53 8.36
N GLN A 81 26.16 -36.75 8.45
CA GLN A 81 25.65 -36.28 9.75
C GLN A 81 25.03 -37.40 10.60
N MET A 82 24.30 -38.34 10.00
CA MET A 82 23.80 -39.52 10.71
C MET A 82 24.95 -40.37 11.27
N GLU A 83 26.03 -40.56 10.50
CA GLU A 83 27.24 -41.25 10.96
C GLU A 83 27.96 -40.48 12.07
N ASN A 84 27.97 -39.15 12.02
CA ASN A 84 28.48 -38.29 13.08
C ASN A 84 27.66 -38.41 14.37
N PHE A 85 26.33 -38.40 14.29
CA PHE A 85 25.46 -38.63 15.45
C PHE A 85 25.64 -40.03 16.04
N GLU A 86 25.76 -41.05 15.19
CA GLU A 86 26.07 -42.41 15.63
C GLU A 86 27.42 -42.47 16.36
N SER A 87 28.46 -41.82 15.83
CA SER A 87 29.79 -41.73 16.45
C SER A 87 29.75 -40.99 17.79
N LYS A 88 28.98 -39.90 17.90
CA LYS A 88 28.77 -39.18 19.16
C LYS A 88 28.05 -40.05 20.18
N LEU A 89 26.96 -40.73 19.81
CA LEU A 89 26.23 -41.66 20.68
C LEU A 89 27.11 -42.81 21.17
N LYS A 90 27.97 -43.38 20.31
CA LYS A 90 28.94 -44.42 20.71
C LYS A 90 30.00 -43.93 21.71
N LYS A 91 30.29 -42.62 21.74
CA LYS A 91 31.26 -42.01 22.66
C LYS A 91 30.64 -41.62 24.01
N PHE A 92 29.32 -41.47 24.11
CA PHE A 92 28.66 -41.19 25.39
C PHE A 92 28.72 -42.42 26.29
N ASN A 93 29.35 -42.27 27.45
CA ASN A 93 29.30 -43.28 28.48
C ASN A 93 28.00 -43.11 29.27
N LEU A 94 26.99 -43.89 28.88
CA LEU A 94 25.66 -43.91 29.50
C LEU A 94 25.67 -44.76 30.77
N ASP A 95 26.55 -44.40 31.70
CA ASP A 95 26.62 -45.01 33.03
C ASP A 95 25.88 -44.15 34.06
N LEU A 96 25.45 -44.77 35.16
CA LEU A 96 24.82 -44.06 36.28
C LEU A 96 25.77 -43.05 36.95
N GLU A 97 27.07 -43.18 36.71
CA GLU A 97 28.11 -42.26 37.18
C GLU A 97 28.14 -40.94 36.40
N TYR A 98 27.49 -40.86 35.23
CA TYR A 98 27.46 -39.67 34.37
C TYR A 98 26.02 -39.36 33.91
N PRO A 99 25.09 -39.05 34.84
CA PRO A 99 23.68 -38.80 34.52
C PRO A 99 23.48 -37.61 33.56
N GLU A 100 24.43 -36.68 33.50
CA GLU A 100 24.45 -35.55 32.57
C GLU A 100 24.52 -35.97 31.10
N ASN A 101 24.98 -37.19 30.80
CA ASN A 101 25.04 -37.70 29.44
C ASN A 101 23.67 -38.18 28.91
N ILE A 102 22.70 -38.45 29.80
CA ILE A 102 21.37 -38.94 29.41
C ILE A 102 20.57 -37.84 28.68
N PRO A 103 20.47 -36.59 29.20
CA PRO A 103 19.86 -35.50 28.45
C PRO A 103 20.51 -35.23 27.10
N LEU A 104 21.85 -35.32 27.02
CA LEU A 104 22.60 -35.10 25.78
C LEU A 104 22.35 -36.19 24.74
N ALA A 105 22.26 -37.45 25.17
CA ALA A 105 21.90 -38.55 24.30
C ALA A 105 20.43 -38.45 23.84
N ASN A 106 19.53 -38.03 24.71
CA ASN A 106 18.13 -37.78 24.36
C ASN A 106 17.99 -36.63 23.35
N GLU A 107 18.79 -35.57 23.50
CA GLU A 107 18.81 -34.46 22.54
C GLU A 107 19.27 -34.93 21.14
N ILE A 108 20.26 -35.82 21.07
CA ILE A 108 20.72 -36.40 19.80
C ILE A 108 19.63 -37.31 19.20
N LEU A 109 18.92 -38.09 20.01
CA LEU A 109 17.82 -38.93 19.53
C LEU A 109 16.64 -38.11 19.01
N ILE A 110 16.28 -37.02 19.69
CA ILE A 110 15.26 -36.07 19.20
C ILE A 110 15.71 -35.51 17.85
N LYS A 111 16.99 -35.13 17.72
CA LYS A 111 17.54 -34.64 16.44
C LYS A 111 17.47 -35.71 15.35
N ILE A 112 17.78 -36.97 15.64
CA ILE A 112 17.66 -38.09 14.68
C ILE A 112 16.21 -38.30 14.27
N HIS A 113 15.26 -38.22 15.21
CA HIS A 113 13.84 -38.42 14.94
C HIS A 113 13.26 -37.35 14.01
N LEU A 114 13.81 -36.13 14.04
CA LEU A 114 13.44 -35.07 13.09
C LEU A 114 13.78 -35.41 11.63
N PHE A 115 14.65 -36.41 11.36
CA PHE A 115 14.93 -36.86 10.00
C PHE A 115 13.92 -37.87 9.47
N GLU A 116 12.97 -38.34 10.28
CA GLU A 116 11.91 -39.26 9.86
C GLU A 116 11.05 -38.64 8.74
N ASP A 117 10.82 -37.33 8.80
CA ASP A 117 10.10 -36.59 7.75
C ASP A 117 10.82 -36.63 6.39
N PHE A 118 12.15 -36.84 6.37
CA PHE A 118 12.95 -36.95 5.15
C PHE A 118 12.97 -38.35 4.56
N GLU A 119 12.59 -39.40 5.30
CA GLU A 119 12.58 -40.79 4.79
C GLU A 119 11.66 -40.97 3.58
N ARG A 120 10.61 -40.13 3.47
CA ARG A 120 9.70 -40.11 2.31
C ARG A 120 10.38 -39.68 1.00
N TYR A 121 11.55 -39.06 1.09
CA TYR A 121 12.33 -38.51 -0.02
C TYR A 121 13.71 -39.18 -0.17
N LEU A 122 14.30 -39.63 0.95
CA LEU A 122 15.59 -40.33 1.04
C LEU A 122 15.42 -41.59 1.93
N PRO A 123 14.82 -42.68 1.39
CA PRO A 123 14.51 -43.88 2.15
C PRO A 123 15.77 -44.58 2.73
N GLU A 124 16.95 -44.29 2.21
CA GLU A 124 18.24 -44.79 2.69
C GLU A 124 18.52 -44.36 4.14
N LEU A 125 17.99 -43.22 4.60
CA LEU A 125 18.14 -42.70 5.97
C LEU A 125 17.51 -43.63 7.01
N ARG A 126 16.45 -44.35 6.65
CA ARG A 126 15.76 -45.29 7.53
C ARG A 126 16.69 -46.40 8.04
N ILE A 127 17.60 -46.87 7.19
CA ILE A 127 18.57 -47.92 7.53
C ILE A 127 19.53 -47.44 8.62
N TYR A 128 19.91 -46.16 8.58
CA TYR A 128 20.78 -45.55 9.59
C TYR A 128 20.03 -45.28 10.89
N GLN A 129 18.79 -44.80 10.83
CA GLN A 129 17.93 -44.60 12.00
C GLN A 129 17.66 -45.92 12.73
N GLU A 130 17.27 -46.97 12.01
CA GLU A 130 17.05 -48.32 12.58
C GLU A 130 18.33 -48.87 13.22
N ARG A 131 19.51 -48.63 12.62
CA ARG A 131 20.80 -49.05 13.16
C ARG A 131 21.18 -48.28 14.43
N ILE A 132 20.98 -46.96 14.47
CA ILE A 132 21.29 -46.12 15.63
C ILE A 132 20.35 -46.47 16.79
N ASN A 133 19.05 -46.60 16.53
CA ASN A 133 18.06 -47.01 17.53
C ASN A 133 18.39 -48.39 18.10
N LYS A 134 18.73 -49.36 17.25
CA LYS A 134 19.17 -50.69 17.69
C LYS A 134 20.41 -50.62 18.56
N ASN A 135 21.44 -49.87 18.15
CA ASN A 135 22.68 -49.71 18.93
C ASN A 135 22.40 -49.03 20.28
N PHE A 136 21.55 -48.01 20.32
CA PHE A 136 21.17 -47.31 21.55
C PHE A 136 20.39 -48.23 22.50
N CYS A 137 19.40 -48.96 21.99
CA CYS A 137 18.66 -49.96 22.75
C CYS A 137 19.58 -51.06 23.28
N GLU A 138 20.52 -51.57 22.48
CA GLU A 138 21.50 -52.57 22.93
C GLU A 138 22.43 -52.06 24.02
N VAL A 139 22.86 -50.78 23.97
CA VAL A 139 23.68 -50.15 25.00
C VAL A 139 22.90 -49.99 26.30
N ILE A 140 21.67 -49.48 26.23
CA ILE A 140 20.77 -49.38 27.40
C ILE A 140 20.49 -50.76 27.98
N GLN A 141 20.19 -51.75 27.13
CA GLN A 141 19.85 -53.10 27.56
C GLN A 141 21.03 -53.80 28.23
N LYS A 142 22.25 -53.71 27.68
CA LYS A 142 23.48 -54.21 28.33
C LYS A 142 23.77 -53.52 29.66
N LYS A 143 23.46 -52.22 29.78
CA LYS A 143 23.63 -51.48 31.04
C LYS A 143 22.56 -51.80 32.06
N LEU A 144 21.30 -51.92 31.67
CA LEU A 144 20.23 -52.44 32.51
C LEU A 144 20.57 -53.84 32.99
N GLU A 145 21.03 -54.74 32.12
CA GLU A 145 21.52 -56.07 32.49
C GLU A 145 22.69 -55.98 33.48
N SER A 146 23.62 -55.04 33.30
CA SER A 146 24.72 -54.81 34.25
C SER A 146 24.25 -54.29 35.62
N ILE A 147 23.23 -53.42 35.65
CA ILE A 147 22.57 -52.93 36.88
C ILE A 147 21.81 -54.09 37.53
N PHE A 148 21.06 -54.87 36.75
CA PHE A 148 20.38 -56.07 37.21
C PHE A 148 21.37 -57.07 37.84
N LYS A 149 22.57 -57.21 37.25
CA LYS A 149 23.63 -58.10 37.74
C LYS A 149 24.39 -57.52 38.95
N ARG A 150 24.68 -56.22 38.98
CA ARG A 150 25.43 -55.52 40.06
C ARG A 150 24.58 -55.34 41.32
N TYR A 151 23.27 -55.15 41.17
CA TYR A 151 22.31 -55.02 42.27
C TYR A 151 21.52 -56.31 42.55
N ASN A 152 21.83 -57.42 41.86
CA ASN A 152 21.18 -58.72 42.05
C ASN A 152 19.64 -58.62 41.96
N LEU A 153 19.16 -57.95 40.91
CA LEU A 153 17.75 -57.69 40.61
C LEU A 153 17.17 -58.68 39.58
N SER A 154 17.88 -59.77 39.26
CA SER A 154 17.27 -60.97 38.69
C SER A 154 16.55 -61.75 39.80
N GLU A 155 15.22 -61.87 39.68
CA GLU A 155 14.38 -62.86 40.38
C GLU A 155 14.63 -63.08 41.89
N LYS A 156 14.57 -62.02 42.69
CA LYS A 156 14.46 -62.18 44.15
C LYS A 156 13.12 -62.76 44.62
N SER A 157 12.12 -62.89 43.74
CA SER A 157 10.82 -63.49 44.09
C SER A 157 10.73 -64.97 43.73
N LEU A 158 11.51 -65.49 42.76
CA LEU A 158 11.35 -66.88 42.27
C LEU A 158 12.29 -67.87 42.96
N ASP A 159 13.50 -67.44 43.37
CA ASP A 159 14.37 -68.26 44.23
C ASP A 159 13.96 -68.22 45.72
N TYR A 160 13.31 -67.13 46.16
CA TYR A 160 12.67 -67.09 47.48
C TYR A 160 11.44 -68.00 47.51
N LEU A 161 10.58 -67.99 46.48
CA LEU A 161 9.43 -68.90 46.37
C LEU A 161 9.84 -70.36 46.06
N LYS A 162 10.93 -70.63 45.34
CA LYS A 162 11.47 -72.00 45.16
C LYS A 162 12.12 -72.52 46.44
N ASN A 163 12.75 -71.66 47.24
CA ASN A 163 13.23 -72.03 48.57
C ASN A 163 12.08 -72.19 49.59
N GLU A 164 11.03 -71.36 49.55
CA GLU A 164 9.80 -71.57 50.34
C GLU A 164 9.06 -72.83 49.90
N LEU A 165 8.98 -73.14 48.61
CA LEU A 165 8.30 -74.34 48.09
C LEU A 165 9.13 -75.62 48.35
N ASN A 166 10.46 -75.53 48.39
CA ASN A 166 11.32 -76.62 48.88
C ASN A 166 11.30 -76.76 50.40
N GLN A 167 11.15 -75.66 51.16
CA GLN A 167 10.90 -75.69 52.61
C GLN A 167 9.50 -76.23 52.92
N PHE A 168 8.47 -75.90 52.14
CA PHE A 168 7.13 -76.47 52.26
C PHE A 168 7.10 -77.95 51.86
N LYS A 169 7.85 -78.37 50.83
CA LYS A 169 8.02 -79.81 50.50
C LYS A 169 8.83 -80.57 51.56
N GLN A 170 9.81 -79.94 52.21
CA GLN A 170 10.50 -80.53 53.37
C GLN A 170 9.61 -80.53 54.63
N ILE A 171 8.73 -79.53 54.81
CA ILE A 171 7.71 -79.51 55.87
C ILE A 171 6.64 -80.57 55.59
N GLU A 172 6.21 -80.79 54.35
CA GLU A 172 5.26 -81.84 53.92
C GLU A 172 5.85 -83.25 54.12
N ILE A 173 7.14 -83.45 53.85
CA ILE A 173 7.87 -84.70 54.14
C ILE A 173 8.17 -84.86 55.66
N ASN A 174 8.22 -83.78 56.44
CA ASN A 174 8.40 -83.80 57.90
C ASN A 174 7.07 -83.78 58.69
N TYR A 175 5.94 -83.47 58.05
CA TYR A 175 4.60 -83.51 58.63
C TYR A 175 4.06 -84.95 58.70
N ASP A 176 4.53 -85.83 57.81
CA ASP A 176 4.28 -87.27 57.86
C ASP A 176 5.14 -88.03 58.91
N ASN A 177 6.00 -87.34 59.68
CA ASN A 177 6.86 -87.97 60.69
C ASN A 177 6.68 -87.49 62.14
N LEU A 178 5.81 -86.50 62.44
CA LEU A 178 5.64 -86.01 63.82
C LEU A 178 4.19 -85.53 64.08
N TYR A 179 3.24 -86.46 64.12
CA TYR A 179 2.02 -86.30 64.92
C TYR A 179 2.06 -87.20 66.16
N PRO A 180 1.49 -86.80 67.31
CA PRO A 180 1.75 -87.38 68.61
C PRO A 180 0.60 -88.30 69.11
N PRO A 181 0.71 -89.63 68.94
CA PRO A 181 0.00 -90.59 69.80
C PRO A 181 0.83 -91.07 71.01
N ILE A 182 2.10 -90.67 71.16
CA ILE A 182 2.96 -91.11 72.27
C ILE A 182 2.60 -90.43 73.60
N TYR A 183 1.89 -89.29 73.57
CA TYR A 183 1.43 -88.62 74.79
C TYR A 183 0.17 -89.26 75.39
N PHE A 184 -0.70 -89.91 74.59
CA PHE A 184 -1.94 -90.52 75.07
C PHE A 184 -1.86 -92.02 75.39
N LEU A 185 -0.87 -92.74 74.84
CA LEU A 185 -0.65 -94.17 75.15
C LEU A 185 -0.14 -94.44 76.58
N LYS A 186 0.33 -93.41 77.31
CA LYS A 186 0.64 -93.52 78.74
C LYS A 186 -0.56 -93.24 79.67
N GLN A 187 -1.67 -92.69 79.17
CA GLN A 187 -2.88 -92.46 79.97
C GLN A 187 -3.92 -93.59 79.90
N ALA A 188 -3.84 -94.50 78.92
CA ALA A 188 -4.91 -95.47 78.64
C ALA A 188 -4.58 -96.96 78.95
N GLY A 189 -3.46 -97.27 79.62
CA GLY A 189 -3.25 -98.59 80.24
C GLY A 189 -2.89 -99.77 79.31
N TYR A 190 -2.45 -99.53 78.07
CA TYR A 190 -2.02 -100.58 77.14
C TYR A 190 -0.50 -100.80 77.17
N SER A 191 -0.06 -102.06 77.15
CA SER A 191 1.29 -102.45 77.58
C SER A 191 2.32 -102.78 76.48
N ASN A 192 1.96 -103.01 75.21
CA ASN A 192 2.90 -102.97 74.06
C ASN A 192 2.20 -102.83 72.68
N ILE A 193 3.00 -102.52 71.65
CA ILE A 193 2.58 -102.23 70.25
C ILE A 193 2.16 -103.47 69.43
N ASN A 194 2.45 -104.69 69.90
CA ASN A 194 2.22 -105.91 69.13
C ASN A 194 0.76 -106.40 69.19
N LYS A 195 -0.01 -106.04 70.21
CA LYS A 195 -1.48 -106.31 70.24
C LYS A 195 -2.28 -105.36 69.35
N LEU A 196 -1.81 -104.14 69.13
CA LEU A 196 -2.46 -103.16 68.25
C LEU A 196 -2.34 -103.57 66.77
N ASN A 197 -1.21 -104.16 66.38
CA ASN A 197 -0.98 -104.60 65.01
C ASN A 197 -1.84 -105.80 64.58
N GLU A 198 -2.28 -106.64 65.52
CA GLU A 198 -3.17 -107.78 65.23
C GLU A 198 -4.64 -107.33 65.02
N GLU A 199 -5.11 -106.30 65.73
CA GLU A 199 -6.44 -105.70 65.49
C GLU A 199 -6.49 -104.86 64.19
N ILE A 200 -5.40 -104.16 63.84
CA ILE A 200 -5.30 -103.36 62.60
C ILE A 200 -5.44 -104.21 61.33
N GLN A 201 -4.95 -105.46 61.32
CA GLN A 201 -5.08 -106.35 60.15
C GLN A 201 -6.51 -106.89 59.94
N LEU A 202 -7.28 -107.06 61.03
CA LEU A 202 -8.68 -107.49 60.95
C LEU A 202 -9.60 -106.36 60.45
N GLU A 203 -9.35 -105.11 60.85
CA GLU A 203 -10.10 -103.94 60.36
C GLU A 203 -9.77 -103.58 58.91
N LYS A 204 -8.51 -103.76 58.47
CA LYS A 204 -8.09 -103.44 57.09
C LYS A 204 -8.81 -104.27 56.02
N ASN A 205 -9.10 -105.54 56.31
CA ASN A 205 -9.84 -106.43 55.39
C ASN A 205 -11.36 -106.14 55.37
N GLN A 206 -11.92 -105.53 56.42
CA GLN A 206 -13.33 -105.11 56.45
C GLN A 206 -13.55 -103.77 55.72
N LEU A 207 -12.57 -102.87 55.74
CA LEU A 207 -12.60 -101.58 55.04
C LEU A 207 -12.49 -101.71 53.50
N ASP A 208 -11.67 -102.62 52.99
CA ASP A 208 -11.53 -102.87 51.54
C ASP A 208 -12.83 -103.41 50.89
N PHE A 209 -13.66 -104.13 51.65
CA PHE A 209 -14.97 -104.62 51.20
C PHE A 209 -16.04 -103.51 51.17
N GLN A 210 -15.93 -102.51 52.07
CA GLN A 210 -16.86 -101.37 52.11
C GLN A 210 -16.53 -100.30 51.05
N ILE A 211 -15.25 -100.11 50.70
CA ILE A 211 -14.80 -99.16 49.66
C ILE A 211 -15.31 -99.56 48.27
N LYS A 212 -15.28 -100.85 47.91
CA LYS A 212 -15.82 -101.34 46.63
C LYS A 212 -17.34 -101.19 46.47
N LYS A 213 -18.09 -101.12 47.58
CA LYS A 213 -19.55 -100.99 47.58
C LYS A 213 -20.02 -99.53 47.45
N LEU A 214 -19.19 -98.57 47.85
CA LEU A 214 -19.49 -97.13 47.78
C LEU A 214 -19.04 -96.45 46.47
N GLN A 215 -18.11 -97.03 45.73
CA GLN A 215 -17.65 -96.50 44.42
C GLN A 215 -18.65 -96.68 43.26
N LEU A 216 -19.68 -97.52 43.41
CA LEU A 216 -20.64 -97.86 42.34
C LEU A 216 -21.98 -97.09 42.37
N ILE A 217 -22.22 -96.23 43.37
CA ILE A 217 -23.53 -95.55 43.56
C ILE A 217 -23.45 -94.01 43.46
N ASN A 218 -22.26 -93.39 43.48
CA ASN A 218 -22.13 -91.92 43.53
C ASN A 218 -21.53 -91.21 42.29
N VAL A 219 -21.22 -91.93 41.19
CA VAL A 219 -20.59 -91.32 39.99
C VAL A 219 -21.63 -90.78 38.98
N ASP A 220 -22.88 -91.25 39.00
CA ASP A 220 -23.87 -90.89 37.96
C ASP A 220 -24.73 -89.64 38.28
N LEU A 221 -24.84 -89.21 39.54
CA LEU A 221 -25.67 -88.04 39.92
C LEU A 221 -24.89 -86.72 40.03
N TYR A 222 -23.58 -86.76 40.23
CA TYR A 222 -22.74 -85.55 40.35
C TYR A 222 -22.16 -85.06 39.01
N SER A 223 -22.03 -85.93 38.00
CA SER A 223 -21.50 -85.58 36.68
C SER A 223 -22.51 -84.79 35.83
N ILE A 224 -23.81 -85.07 35.98
CA ILE A 224 -24.87 -84.40 35.21
C ILE A 224 -25.09 -82.96 35.71
N ASN A 225 -25.18 -82.72 37.02
CA ASN A 225 -25.42 -81.36 37.55
C ASN A 225 -24.22 -80.42 37.40
N LEU A 226 -22.98 -80.92 37.48
CA LEU A 226 -21.80 -80.09 37.24
C LEU A 226 -21.66 -79.71 35.77
N GLN A 227 -22.06 -80.59 34.84
CA GLN A 227 -21.98 -80.29 33.41
C GLN A 227 -23.05 -79.27 32.98
N THR A 228 -24.28 -79.36 33.49
CA THR A 228 -25.33 -78.36 33.18
C THR A 228 -24.97 -76.98 33.73
N ILE A 229 -24.40 -76.90 34.94
CA ILE A 229 -23.92 -75.62 35.51
C ILE A 229 -22.70 -75.11 34.74
N LYS A 230 -21.80 -75.99 34.28
CA LYS A 230 -20.66 -75.60 33.43
C LYS A 230 -21.15 -75.07 32.09
N ASP A 231 -22.09 -75.75 31.45
CA ASP A 231 -22.60 -75.38 30.13
C ASP A 231 -23.44 -74.11 30.20
N GLU A 232 -24.20 -73.86 31.29
CA GLU A 232 -24.95 -72.62 31.51
C GLU A 232 -24.03 -71.45 31.88
N TYR A 233 -22.97 -71.70 32.65
CA TYR A 233 -21.92 -70.71 32.96
C TYR A 233 -21.09 -70.35 31.72
N PHE A 234 -20.69 -71.34 30.91
CA PHE A 234 -19.98 -71.10 29.65
C PHE A 234 -20.88 -70.45 28.58
N ARG A 235 -22.19 -70.76 28.53
CA ARG A 235 -23.11 -70.07 27.62
C ARG A 235 -23.36 -68.62 28.02
N LEU A 236 -23.47 -68.33 29.33
CA LEU A 236 -23.58 -66.96 29.85
C LEU A 236 -22.28 -66.16 29.64
N ILE A 237 -21.13 -66.81 29.76
CA ILE A 237 -19.83 -66.21 29.41
C ILE A 237 -19.73 -66.01 27.89
N ASP A 238 -20.04 -66.98 27.04
CA ASP A 238 -19.97 -66.82 25.58
C ASP A 238 -20.97 -65.76 25.04
N GLU A 239 -22.14 -65.60 25.67
CA GLU A 239 -23.12 -64.54 25.34
C GLU A 239 -22.66 -63.14 25.79
N HIS A 240 -21.99 -63.00 26.94
CA HIS A 240 -21.43 -61.72 27.43
C HIS A 240 -20.08 -61.36 26.78
N GLU A 241 -19.21 -62.35 26.60
CA GLU A 241 -17.84 -62.20 26.11
C GLU A 241 -17.84 -62.01 24.60
N SER A 242 -18.69 -62.69 23.82
CA SER A 242 -18.79 -62.44 22.37
C SER A 242 -19.45 -61.09 22.00
N MET A 243 -20.26 -60.50 22.89
CA MET A 243 -20.79 -59.14 22.70
C MET A 243 -19.79 -58.06 23.13
N PHE A 244 -19.06 -58.25 24.23
CA PHE A 244 -18.02 -57.32 24.69
C PHE A 244 -16.77 -57.35 23.79
N LEU A 245 -16.42 -58.51 23.24
CA LEU A 245 -15.36 -58.66 22.23
C LEU A 245 -15.74 -58.00 20.90
N LYS A 246 -17.02 -58.00 20.49
CA LYS A 246 -17.45 -57.33 19.26
C LYS A 246 -17.39 -55.80 19.37
N SER A 247 -17.75 -55.23 20.52
CA SER A 247 -17.64 -53.78 20.75
C SER A 247 -16.17 -53.32 20.91
N ILE A 248 -15.31 -54.13 21.54
CA ILE A 248 -13.86 -53.88 21.61
C ILE A 248 -13.18 -54.12 20.25
N GLN A 249 -13.57 -55.14 19.48
CA GLN A 249 -13.06 -55.35 18.12
C GLN A 249 -13.40 -54.18 17.22
N PHE A 250 -14.63 -53.66 17.27
CA PHE A 250 -15.03 -52.52 16.44
C PHE A 250 -14.32 -51.22 16.84
N LEU A 251 -14.11 -50.97 18.14
CA LEU A 251 -13.31 -49.84 18.65
C LEU A 251 -11.84 -49.94 18.19
N ASN A 252 -11.25 -51.14 18.28
CA ASN A 252 -9.89 -51.40 17.80
C ASN A 252 -9.77 -51.31 16.27
N GLU A 253 -10.77 -51.79 15.51
CA GLU A 253 -10.86 -51.68 14.05
C GLU A 253 -10.92 -50.22 13.57
N HIS A 254 -11.38 -49.31 14.42
CA HIS A 254 -11.46 -47.87 14.16
C HIS A 254 -10.45 -47.04 14.96
N GLY A 255 -9.44 -47.68 15.58
CA GLY A 255 -8.27 -47.00 16.18
C GLY A 255 -8.43 -46.51 17.61
N PHE A 256 -9.40 -47.02 18.37
CA PHE A 256 -9.66 -46.66 19.77
C PHE A 256 -9.33 -47.80 20.74
N GLU A 257 -8.45 -47.54 21.71
CA GLU A 257 -8.01 -48.55 22.69
C GLU A 257 -9.09 -48.91 23.72
N ASN A 258 -9.85 -47.93 24.22
CA ASN A 258 -11.02 -48.12 25.09
C ASN A 258 -11.85 -46.81 25.25
N TYR A 259 -13.00 -46.92 25.91
CA TYR A 259 -13.94 -45.83 26.17
C TYR A 259 -13.38 -44.71 27.07
N GLU A 260 -12.59 -45.03 28.10
CA GLU A 260 -12.00 -44.03 29.01
C GLU A 260 -11.00 -43.12 28.28
N VAL A 261 -10.18 -43.71 27.39
CA VAL A 261 -9.24 -42.97 26.54
C VAL A 261 -9.98 -42.04 25.58
N LEU A 262 -11.12 -42.48 25.03
CA LEU A 262 -11.95 -41.65 24.16
C LEU A 262 -12.56 -40.46 24.92
N GLN A 263 -13.17 -40.69 26.09
CA GLN A 263 -13.70 -39.61 26.93
C GLN A 263 -12.61 -38.61 27.32
N LYS A 264 -11.42 -39.09 27.70
CA LYS A 264 -10.29 -38.23 28.05
C LYS A 264 -9.84 -37.36 26.87
N LYS A 265 -9.76 -37.91 25.65
CA LYS A 265 -9.43 -37.14 24.44
C LYS A 265 -10.48 -36.06 24.14
N ILE A 266 -11.77 -36.37 24.30
CA ILE A 266 -12.86 -35.38 24.13
C ILE A 266 -12.75 -34.28 25.19
N GLN A 267 -12.49 -34.65 26.44
CA GLN A 267 -12.34 -33.70 27.55
C GLN A 267 -11.12 -32.79 27.36
N GLU A 268 -9.98 -33.33 26.94
CA GLU A 268 -8.77 -32.56 26.62
C GLU A 268 -9.04 -31.54 25.51
N LYS A 269 -9.69 -31.96 24.41
CA LYS A 269 -10.06 -31.04 23.32
C LYS A 269 -11.05 -29.96 23.77
N THR A 270 -12.00 -30.30 24.64
CA THR A 270 -12.99 -29.36 25.20
C THR A 270 -12.32 -28.35 26.14
N ASN A 271 -11.41 -28.80 27.01
CA ASN A 271 -10.66 -27.93 27.92
C ASN A 271 -9.75 -26.97 27.16
N ASN A 272 -9.08 -27.47 26.11
CA ASN A 272 -8.28 -26.63 25.22
C ASN A 272 -9.16 -25.55 24.58
N LEU A 273 -10.30 -25.92 24.00
CA LEU A 273 -11.23 -24.96 23.40
C LEU A 273 -11.68 -23.87 24.39
N ASN A 274 -12.07 -24.26 25.61
CA ASN A 274 -12.51 -23.32 26.64
C ASN A 274 -11.40 -22.36 27.09
N TYR A 275 -10.18 -22.87 27.30
CA TYR A 275 -9.01 -22.03 27.57
C TYR A 275 -8.81 -20.96 26.49
N TYR A 276 -9.01 -21.31 25.21
CA TYR A 276 -8.84 -20.37 24.10
C TYR A 276 -9.96 -19.33 24.00
N ILE A 277 -11.21 -19.70 24.31
CA ILE A 277 -12.33 -18.75 24.38
C ILE A 277 -12.05 -17.66 25.43
N GLU A 278 -11.38 -18.01 26.54
CA GLU A 278 -11.07 -17.09 27.64
C GLU A 278 -9.87 -16.17 27.36
N GLN A 279 -8.84 -16.62 26.64
CA GLN A 279 -7.56 -15.89 26.52
C GLN A 279 -7.54 -14.75 25.47
N LYS A 280 -8.53 -14.59 24.58
CA LYS A 280 -8.67 -13.48 23.60
C LYS A 280 -7.42 -13.11 22.76
N GLN A 281 -6.34 -13.90 22.74
CA GLN A 281 -5.14 -13.60 21.95
C GLN A 281 -5.25 -14.19 20.54
N GLN A 282 -4.61 -13.51 19.57
CA GLN A 282 -4.36 -14.09 18.25
C GLN A 282 -3.49 -15.34 18.44
N PHE A 283 -3.88 -16.52 17.94
CA PHE A 283 -3.04 -17.47 17.19
C PHE A 283 -3.71 -18.86 16.99
N TYR A 284 -3.06 -19.65 16.13
CA TYR A 284 -3.47 -20.89 15.45
C TYR A 284 -3.94 -22.00 16.37
N PHE A 285 -5.21 -22.39 16.26
CA PHE A 285 -5.67 -23.72 16.66
C PHE A 285 -4.94 -24.75 15.78
N HIS A 286 -4.02 -25.52 16.37
CA HIS A 286 -3.21 -26.51 15.65
C HIS A 286 -3.96 -27.81 15.36
N ASP A 287 -5.06 -28.06 16.08
CA ASP A 287 -5.90 -29.24 15.90
C ASP A 287 -7.16 -28.87 15.12
N GLU A 288 -7.09 -28.80 13.79
CA GLU A 288 -8.31 -28.73 12.97
C GLU A 288 -9.31 -29.79 13.44
N LEU A 289 -10.61 -29.45 13.39
CA LEU A 289 -11.64 -30.44 13.72
C LEU A 289 -11.48 -31.62 12.76
N ASP A 290 -11.13 -32.79 13.30
CA ASP A 290 -11.11 -34.01 12.52
C ASP A 290 -12.57 -34.47 12.32
N GLY A 291 -13.17 -33.98 11.24
CA GLY A 291 -14.55 -34.27 10.87
C GLY A 291 -14.78 -35.77 10.66
N SER A 292 -13.78 -36.49 10.15
CA SER A 292 -13.85 -37.95 9.96
C SER A 292 -13.92 -38.66 11.30
N PHE A 293 -13.01 -38.33 12.22
CA PHE A 293 -12.99 -38.86 13.58
C PHE A 293 -14.30 -38.61 14.32
N MET A 294 -14.80 -37.38 14.30
CA MET A 294 -16.05 -37.02 14.98
C MET A 294 -17.27 -37.69 14.34
N ASN A 295 -17.29 -37.82 13.02
CA ASN A 295 -18.37 -38.52 12.32
C ASN A 295 -18.35 -40.03 12.60
N GLN A 296 -17.18 -40.65 12.72
CA GLN A 296 -17.04 -42.05 13.14
C GLN A 296 -17.58 -42.27 14.55
N ILE A 297 -17.26 -41.39 15.50
CA ILE A 297 -17.79 -41.47 16.88
C ILE A 297 -19.32 -41.33 16.90
N LEU A 298 -19.87 -40.32 16.21
CA LEU A 298 -21.32 -40.12 16.14
C LEU A 298 -22.03 -41.30 15.46
N THR A 299 -21.42 -41.87 14.42
CA THR A 299 -21.97 -43.06 13.74
C THR A 299 -21.98 -44.25 14.69
N TYR A 300 -20.90 -44.46 15.45
CA TYR A 300 -20.80 -45.52 16.45
C TYR A 300 -21.84 -45.37 17.56
N VAL A 301 -21.94 -44.19 18.15
CA VAL A 301 -22.95 -43.86 19.17
C VAL A 301 -24.36 -44.18 18.68
N ASN A 302 -24.72 -43.75 17.46
CA ASN A 302 -26.04 -44.04 16.89
C ASN A 302 -26.27 -45.55 16.72
N HIS A 303 -25.26 -46.36 16.39
CA HIS A 303 -25.40 -47.82 16.31
C HIS A 303 -25.53 -48.48 17.69
N CYS A 304 -24.97 -47.87 18.74
CA CYS A 304 -25.11 -48.35 20.12
C CYS A 304 -26.50 -48.05 20.72
N GLU A 305 -27.26 -47.09 20.18
CA GLU A 305 -28.64 -46.83 20.59
C GLU A 305 -29.58 -48.03 20.33
N ASP A 306 -29.27 -48.83 19.31
CA ASP A 306 -30.04 -50.00 18.86
C ASP A 306 -29.76 -51.28 19.67
N LEU A 307 -28.77 -51.26 20.58
CA LEU A 307 -28.40 -52.41 21.41
C LEU A 307 -29.33 -52.56 22.63
N ILE A 308 -29.64 -53.81 23.00
CA ILE A 308 -30.52 -54.17 24.12
C ILE A 308 -29.82 -53.98 25.49
N ASN A 309 -28.50 -53.83 25.53
CA ASN A 309 -27.69 -53.84 26.76
C ASN A 309 -27.56 -52.44 27.41
N ASN A 310 -27.94 -52.31 28.69
CA ASN A 310 -28.08 -51.02 29.38
C ASN A 310 -26.76 -50.28 29.63
N ASP A 311 -25.67 -50.97 29.97
CA ASP A 311 -24.42 -50.32 30.38
C ASP A 311 -23.65 -49.70 29.20
N ILE A 312 -23.59 -50.43 28.07
CA ILE A 312 -22.99 -49.94 26.82
C ILE A 312 -23.80 -48.75 26.28
N LYS A 313 -25.12 -48.83 26.37
CA LYS A 313 -26.03 -47.75 25.96
C LYS A 313 -25.85 -46.51 26.83
N GLN A 314 -25.67 -46.66 28.14
CA GLN A 314 -25.41 -45.55 29.04
C GLN A 314 -24.07 -44.86 28.72
N LEU A 315 -22.99 -45.63 28.53
CA LEU A 315 -21.68 -45.09 28.15
C LEU A 315 -21.69 -44.40 26.78
N ALA A 316 -22.41 -44.97 25.80
CA ALA A 316 -22.59 -44.37 24.48
C ALA A 316 -23.35 -43.04 24.58
N ASN A 317 -24.38 -42.94 25.41
CA ASN A 317 -25.13 -41.71 25.64
C ASN A 317 -24.27 -40.61 26.31
N GLU A 318 -23.41 -40.96 27.28
CA GLU A 318 -22.50 -40.00 27.93
C GLU A 318 -21.47 -39.43 26.94
N ILE A 319 -20.96 -40.27 26.03
CA ILE A 319 -20.06 -39.85 24.96
C ILE A 319 -20.79 -39.01 23.92
N ASP A 320 -22.02 -39.39 23.56
CA ASP A 320 -22.88 -38.63 22.65
C ASP A 320 -23.09 -37.19 23.13
N GLU A 321 -23.48 -37.02 24.40
CA GLU A 321 -23.68 -35.71 25.01
C GLU A 321 -22.40 -34.88 25.00
N SER A 322 -21.26 -35.51 25.31
CA SER A 322 -19.95 -34.86 25.34
C SER A 322 -19.51 -34.41 23.94
N VAL A 323 -19.68 -35.26 22.92
CA VAL A 323 -19.34 -34.94 21.52
C VAL A 323 -20.27 -33.85 20.98
N LYS A 324 -21.59 -33.95 21.23
CA LYS A 324 -22.56 -32.93 20.83
C LYS A 324 -22.21 -31.58 21.45
N LYS A 325 -21.88 -31.54 22.74
CA LYS A 325 -21.46 -30.31 23.42
C LYS A 325 -20.21 -29.71 22.78
N TYR A 326 -19.17 -30.51 22.57
CA TYR A 326 -17.94 -30.07 21.91
C TYR A 326 -18.20 -29.50 20.51
N LEU A 327 -19.01 -30.19 19.69
CA LEU A 327 -19.34 -29.72 18.34
C LEU A 327 -20.11 -28.39 18.37
N VAL A 328 -21.05 -28.21 19.29
CA VAL A 328 -21.76 -26.94 19.44
C VAL A 328 -20.80 -25.81 19.83
N GLU A 329 -19.90 -26.05 20.80
CA GLU A 329 -18.90 -25.07 21.24
C GLU A 329 -17.91 -24.72 20.11
N TYR A 330 -17.43 -25.73 19.37
CA TYR A 330 -16.56 -25.55 18.21
C TYR A 330 -17.23 -24.75 17.10
N GLY A 331 -18.49 -25.05 16.80
CA GLY A 331 -19.27 -24.31 15.82
C GLY A 331 -19.45 -22.84 16.20
N ASN A 332 -19.56 -22.52 17.50
CA ASN A 332 -19.65 -21.15 17.99
C ASN A 332 -18.29 -20.43 17.95
N PHE A 333 -17.20 -21.17 18.15
CA PHE A 333 -15.83 -20.67 17.98
C PHE A 333 -15.57 -20.27 16.53
N ILE A 334 -15.85 -21.15 15.55
CA ILE A 334 -15.69 -20.83 14.12
C ILE A 334 -16.49 -19.59 13.74
N GLU A 335 -17.74 -19.47 14.20
CA GLU A 335 -18.58 -18.30 13.95
C GLU A 335 -17.92 -17.01 14.46
N LYS A 336 -17.48 -16.99 15.72
CA LYS A 336 -16.78 -15.83 16.30
C LYS A 336 -15.50 -15.47 15.55
N GLU A 337 -14.75 -16.47 15.08
CA GLU A 337 -13.50 -16.25 14.36
C GLU A 337 -13.72 -15.72 12.94
N ILE A 338 -14.70 -16.25 12.20
CA ILE A 338 -15.10 -15.70 10.90
C ILE A 338 -15.56 -14.25 11.07
N GLU A 339 -16.43 -13.98 12.05
CA GLU A 339 -16.92 -12.64 12.39
C GLU A 339 -15.77 -11.66 12.67
N ARG A 340 -14.84 -12.06 13.53
CA ARG A 340 -13.67 -11.26 13.92
C ARG A 340 -12.76 -10.98 12.72
N CYS A 341 -12.40 -12.02 11.96
CA CYS A 341 -11.50 -11.88 10.83
C CYS A 341 -12.14 -11.04 9.72
N PHE A 342 -13.42 -11.24 9.43
CA PHE A 342 -14.16 -10.44 8.45
C PHE A 342 -14.23 -8.97 8.85
N ASN A 343 -14.63 -8.68 10.10
CA ASN A 343 -14.70 -7.31 10.61
C ASN A 343 -13.33 -6.63 10.63
N SER A 344 -12.25 -7.38 10.83
CA SER A 344 -10.90 -6.82 10.77
C SER A 344 -10.45 -6.48 9.34
N VAL A 345 -10.76 -7.35 8.37
CA VAL A 345 -10.47 -7.11 6.94
C VAL A 345 -11.20 -5.86 6.42
N ILE A 346 -12.49 -5.69 6.75
CA ILE A 346 -13.26 -4.52 6.32
C ILE A 346 -12.80 -3.22 7.01
N ASN A 347 -12.20 -3.31 8.20
CA ASN A 347 -11.71 -2.17 8.98
C ASN A 347 -10.22 -1.86 8.75
N SER A 348 -9.63 -2.35 7.66
CA SER A 348 -8.28 -2.03 7.12
C SER A 348 -7.08 -2.84 7.62
N ASP A 349 -7.25 -3.81 8.52
CA ASP A 349 -6.16 -4.69 8.95
C ASP A 349 -6.06 -5.91 8.02
N LYS A 350 -5.26 -5.79 6.94
CA LYS A 350 -5.00 -6.87 5.96
C LYS A 350 -4.47 -8.18 6.56
N VAL A 351 -4.11 -8.19 7.85
CA VAL A 351 -3.44 -9.27 8.58
C VAL A 351 -4.30 -10.54 8.68
N HIS A 352 -5.62 -10.45 8.50
CA HIS A 352 -6.54 -11.57 8.79
C HIS A 352 -7.19 -12.26 7.58
N SER A 353 -6.80 -11.93 6.34
CA SER A 353 -7.38 -12.56 5.12
C SER A 353 -7.13 -14.07 5.03
N ASN A 354 -5.95 -14.54 5.43
CA ASN A 354 -5.62 -15.97 5.47
C ASN A 354 -6.41 -16.73 6.55
N ASN A 355 -6.63 -16.11 7.72
CA ASN A 355 -7.42 -16.71 8.79
C ASN A 355 -8.90 -16.78 8.40
N LEU A 356 -9.42 -15.72 7.78
CA LEU A 356 -10.76 -15.71 7.21
C LEU A 356 -10.93 -16.86 6.21
N ARG A 357 -9.97 -17.02 5.28
CA ARG A 357 -9.96 -18.16 4.35
C ARG A 357 -9.99 -19.49 5.08
N LYS A 358 -9.09 -19.69 6.05
CA LYS A 358 -8.98 -20.94 6.83
C LYS A 358 -10.32 -21.32 7.46
N TYR A 359 -10.89 -20.44 8.29
CA TYR A 359 -12.11 -20.77 9.04
C TYR A 359 -13.35 -20.86 8.16
N SER A 360 -13.45 -20.06 7.10
CA SER A 360 -14.53 -20.17 6.12
C SER A 360 -14.44 -21.47 5.31
N TYR A 361 -13.24 -21.91 4.95
CA TYR A 361 -13.03 -23.19 4.26
C TYR A 361 -13.30 -24.38 5.17
N GLU A 362 -12.89 -24.30 6.44
CA GLU A 362 -13.20 -25.32 7.44
C GLU A 362 -14.72 -25.50 7.59
N LEU A 363 -15.50 -24.42 7.68
CA LEU A 363 -16.97 -24.52 7.73
C LEU A 363 -17.57 -25.21 6.50
N ILE A 364 -17.00 -25.00 5.30
CA ILE A 364 -17.47 -25.63 4.06
C ILE A 364 -17.14 -27.12 4.02
N THR A 365 -15.89 -27.47 4.32
CA THR A 365 -15.44 -28.87 4.28
C THR A 365 -16.19 -29.75 5.28
N MET A 366 -16.70 -29.18 6.37
CA MET A 366 -17.58 -29.91 7.30
C MET A 366 -18.90 -30.37 6.67
N GLU A 367 -19.34 -29.81 5.53
CA GLU A 367 -20.52 -30.29 4.79
C GLU A 367 -20.34 -31.74 4.29
N GLU A 368 -19.08 -32.21 4.13
CA GLU A 368 -18.75 -33.60 3.79
C GLU A 368 -19.08 -34.60 4.93
N TYR A 369 -19.31 -34.12 6.15
CA TYR A 369 -19.61 -34.93 7.34
C TYR A 369 -21.01 -34.59 7.90
N PRO A 370 -22.10 -35.20 7.39
CA PRO A 370 -23.47 -34.72 7.64
C PRO A 370 -23.89 -34.68 9.13
N LEU A 371 -23.46 -35.65 9.94
CA LEU A 371 -23.80 -35.67 11.37
C LEU A 371 -23.08 -34.55 12.13
N VAL A 372 -21.78 -34.36 11.84
CA VAL A 372 -20.97 -33.29 12.40
C VAL A 372 -21.53 -31.92 11.99
N PHE A 373 -21.84 -31.75 10.70
CA PHE A 373 -22.42 -30.53 10.15
C PHE A 373 -23.76 -30.16 10.77
N LYS A 374 -24.61 -31.16 11.04
CA LYS A 374 -25.89 -30.98 11.72
C LYS A 374 -25.70 -30.41 13.13
N TYR A 375 -24.81 -30.99 13.94
CA TYR A 375 -24.57 -30.53 15.31
C TYR A 375 -23.81 -29.21 15.40
N LEU A 376 -22.95 -28.91 14.43
CA LEU A 376 -22.33 -27.60 14.29
C LEU A 376 -23.35 -26.48 13.98
N ASN A 377 -24.59 -26.84 13.63
CA ASN A 377 -25.54 -25.94 12.99
C ASN A 377 -24.96 -25.33 11.69
N GLY A 378 -24.15 -26.13 10.98
CA GLY A 378 -23.30 -25.67 9.89
C GLY A 378 -24.10 -25.07 8.74
N ARG A 379 -25.25 -25.65 8.39
CA ARG A 379 -26.09 -25.15 7.29
C ARG A 379 -26.59 -23.72 7.54
N ASN A 380 -27.12 -23.45 8.73
CA ASN A 380 -27.61 -22.13 9.09
C ASN A 380 -26.48 -21.09 9.13
N LYS A 381 -25.31 -21.46 9.66
CA LYS A 381 -24.11 -20.59 9.68
C LYS A 381 -23.60 -20.30 8.28
N LEU A 382 -23.52 -21.31 7.43
CA LEU A 382 -23.08 -21.18 6.05
C LEU A 382 -24.04 -20.29 5.25
N ASP A 383 -25.35 -20.48 5.37
CA ASP A 383 -26.35 -19.62 4.72
C ASP A 383 -26.34 -18.18 5.27
N TYR A 384 -26.09 -17.99 6.58
CA TYR A 384 -25.92 -16.67 7.20
C TYR A 384 -24.71 -15.93 6.61
N TYR A 385 -23.53 -16.55 6.60
CA TYR A 385 -22.31 -15.91 6.10
C TYR A 385 -22.35 -15.67 4.60
N LYS A 386 -22.95 -16.58 3.81
CA LYS A 386 -23.19 -16.33 2.38
C LYS A 386 -23.98 -15.05 2.16
N LYS A 387 -25.09 -14.86 2.88
CA LYS A 387 -25.90 -13.63 2.80
C LYS A 387 -25.12 -12.40 3.25
N LYS A 388 -24.40 -12.49 4.36
CA LYS A 388 -23.62 -11.38 4.93
C LYS A 388 -22.52 -10.89 3.99
N PHE A 389 -21.75 -11.81 3.44
CA PHE A 389 -20.67 -11.49 2.49
C PHE A 389 -21.21 -10.93 1.18
N LEU A 390 -22.32 -11.45 0.66
CA LEU A 390 -22.98 -10.90 -0.53
C LEU A 390 -23.55 -9.50 -0.29
N TYR A 391 -24.16 -9.26 0.88
CA TYR A 391 -24.61 -7.92 1.24
C TYR A 391 -23.46 -6.91 1.27
N TYR A 392 -22.31 -7.30 1.84
CA TYR A 392 -21.12 -6.46 1.82
C TYR A 392 -20.57 -6.23 0.41
N TYR A 393 -20.58 -7.26 -0.44
CA TYR A 393 -20.21 -7.14 -1.86
C TYR A 393 -21.05 -6.07 -2.57
N ASP A 394 -22.36 -6.06 -2.37
CA ASP A 394 -23.24 -5.05 -2.97
C ASP A 394 -22.96 -3.65 -2.41
N SER A 395 -22.73 -3.52 -1.10
CA SER A 395 -22.35 -2.26 -0.46
C SER A 395 -21.06 -1.69 -1.03
N ILE A 396 -19.99 -2.49 -1.08
CA ILE A 396 -18.68 -2.03 -1.54
C ILE A 396 -18.66 -1.68 -3.03
N LEU A 397 -19.48 -2.36 -3.84
CA LEU A 397 -19.69 -2.03 -5.25
C LEU A 397 -20.25 -0.60 -5.40
N ILE A 398 -21.31 -0.27 -4.66
CA ILE A 398 -21.93 1.06 -4.68
C ILE A 398 -20.94 2.12 -4.19
N GLU A 399 -20.23 1.82 -3.10
CA GLU A 399 -19.24 2.70 -2.51
C GLU A 399 -18.06 3.00 -3.43
N ILE A 400 -17.62 2.04 -4.26
CA ILE A 400 -16.59 2.28 -5.29
C ILE A 400 -17.10 3.23 -6.36
N GLU A 401 -18.32 3.01 -6.86
CA GLU A 401 -18.88 3.87 -7.92
C GLU A 401 -19.08 5.30 -7.39
N GLN A 402 -19.47 5.46 -6.13
CA GLN A 402 -19.54 6.78 -5.48
C GLN A 402 -18.18 7.43 -5.34
N ASP A 403 -17.14 6.72 -4.88
CA ASP A 403 -15.79 7.28 -4.77
C ASP A 403 -15.22 7.67 -6.15
N LYS A 404 -15.57 6.92 -7.19
CA LYS A 404 -15.21 7.22 -8.58
C LYS A 404 -15.88 8.51 -9.07
N ILE A 405 -17.17 8.70 -8.79
CA ILE A 405 -17.93 9.92 -9.13
C ILE A 405 -17.41 11.13 -8.36
N ASN A 406 -17.13 10.96 -7.07
CA ASN A 406 -16.66 12.01 -6.16
C ASN A 406 -15.15 12.27 -6.24
N GLU A 407 -14.43 11.52 -7.08
CA GLU A 407 -12.98 11.61 -7.28
C GLU A 407 -12.16 11.39 -5.98
N ASN A 408 -12.70 10.60 -5.05
CA ASN A 408 -12.03 10.25 -3.80
C ASN A 408 -11.09 9.05 -3.98
N TYR A 409 -10.01 9.26 -4.73
CA TYR A 409 -9.11 8.19 -5.15
C TYR A 409 -8.36 7.51 -3.99
N LYS A 410 -8.18 8.21 -2.86
CA LYS A 410 -7.54 7.64 -1.68
C LYS A 410 -8.42 6.58 -1.03
N ASP A 411 -9.71 6.84 -0.86
CA ASP A 411 -10.64 5.87 -0.29
C ASP A 411 -10.98 4.77 -1.31
N PHE A 412 -11.00 5.09 -2.61
CA PHE A 412 -11.10 4.07 -3.66
C PHE A 412 -9.93 3.07 -3.58
N GLN A 413 -8.68 3.52 -3.41
CA GLN A 413 -7.53 2.61 -3.25
C GLN A 413 -7.67 1.72 -2.01
N LYS A 414 -8.12 2.27 -0.87
CA LYS A 414 -8.37 1.47 0.34
C LYS A 414 -9.43 0.39 0.11
N LYS A 415 -10.51 0.72 -0.60
CA LYS A 415 -11.55 -0.25 -0.94
C LYS A 415 -11.04 -1.33 -1.89
N LEU A 416 -10.21 -0.98 -2.88
CA LEU A 416 -9.53 -1.98 -3.72
C LEU A 416 -8.70 -2.96 -2.91
N ASP A 417 -7.96 -2.45 -1.93
CA ASP A 417 -7.14 -3.24 -1.01
C ASP A 417 -7.99 -4.19 -0.14
N ILE A 418 -9.16 -3.74 0.32
CA ILE A 418 -10.13 -4.57 1.05
C ILE A 418 -10.67 -5.68 0.14
N ILE A 419 -11.12 -5.34 -1.07
CA ILE A 419 -11.67 -6.31 -2.03
C ILE A 419 -10.62 -7.36 -2.38
N GLN A 420 -9.37 -6.94 -2.59
CA GLN A 420 -8.25 -7.86 -2.83
C GLN A 420 -8.10 -8.86 -1.69
N SER A 421 -8.26 -8.41 -0.44
CA SER A 421 -8.19 -9.26 0.75
C SER A 421 -9.39 -10.21 0.87
N LEU A 422 -10.54 -9.84 0.32
CA LEU A 422 -11.78 -10.64 0.31
C LEU A 422 -11.87 -11.63 -0.87
N ILE A 423 -10.93 -11.61 -1.82
CA ILE A 423 -10.85 -12.62 -2.91
C ILE A 423 -10.81 -14.04 -2.33
N CYS A 424 -10.25 -14.24 -1.14
CA CYS A 424 -10.25 -15.55 -0.49
C CYS A 424 -11.65 -16.12 -0.22
N LEU A 425 -12.68 -15.28 -0.16
CA LEU A 425 -14.07 -15.70 0.00
C LEU A 425 -14.70 -16.20 -1.30
N ASP A 426 -14.07 -16.02 -2.46
CA ASP A 426 -14.63 -16.56 -3.72
C ASP A 426 -14.73 -18.10 -3.69
N GLU A 427 -13.81 -18.77 -2.98
CA GLU A 427 -13.87 -20.21 -2.69
C GLU A 427 -15.11 -20.57 -1.86
N PHE A 428 -15.65 -19.63 -1.10
CA PHE A 428 -16.85 -19.84 -0.29
C PHE A 428 -18.15 -19.95 -1.13
N PHE A 429 -18.09 -19.52 -2.39
CA PHE A 429 -19.23 -19.41 -3.29
C PHE A 429 -19.22 -20.39 -4.47
N ILE A 430 -18.32 -21.40 -4.49
CA ILE A 430 -18.08 -22.32 -5.62
C ILE A 430 -19.36 -22.97 -6.21
N GLN A 431 -20.41 -23.14 -5.39
CA GLN A 431 -21.70 -23.72 -5.81
C GLN A 431 -22.65 -22.72 -6.51
N LEU A 432 -22.31 -21.44 -6.61
CA LEU A 432 -23.10 -20.42 -7.29
C LEU A 432 -22.66 -20.27 -8.76
N PRO A 433 -23.57 -19.92 -9.68
CA PRO A 433 -23.27 -19.79 -11.11
C PRO A 433 -22.26 -18.68 -11.47
N GLU A 434 -21.92 -17.80 -10.52
CA GLU A 434 -20.95 -16.72 -10.67
C GLU A 434 -19.76 -16.92 -9.72
N ASN A 435 -18.94 -17.94 -10.00
CA ASN A 435 -17.68 -18.12 -9.27
C ASN A 435 -16.76 -16.92 -9.54
N ASN A 436 -16.09 -16.42 -8.49
CA ASN A 436 -15.11 -15.31 -8.53
C ASN A 436 -15.71 -13.89 -8.50
N LYS A 437 -16.70 -13.62 -7.64
CA LYS A 437 -17.33 -12.28 -7.53
C LYS A 437 -16.34 -11.21 -7.10
N PHE A 438 -15.59 -11.43 -6.01
CA PHE A 438 -14.65 -10.44 -5.49
C PHE A 438 -13.45 -10.26 -6.41
N GLU A 439 -12.94 -11.33 -7.01
CA GLU A 439 -11.87 -11.26 -8.01
C GLU A 439 -12.28 -10.46 -9.25
N ASN A 440 -13.50 -10.68 -9.78
CA ASN A 440 -14.01 -9.94 -10.93
C ASN A 440 -14.21 -8.46 -10.61
N LEU A 441 -14.76 -8.15 -9.44
CA LEU A 441 -14.89 -6.77 -8.96
C LEU A 441 -13.52 -6.11 -8.81
N PHE A 442 -12.55 -6.81 -8.20
CA PHE A 442 -11.19 -6.31 -8.06
C PHE A 442 -10.56 -6.01 -9.41
N LYS A 443 -10.59 -6.95 -10.37
CA LYS A 443 -10.01 -6.76 -11.71
C LYS A 443 -10.64 -5.58 -12.45
N LYS A 444 -11.97 -5.46 -12.43
CA LYS A 444 -12.69 -4.37 -13.07
C LYS A 444 -12.31 -3.02 -12.45
N SER A 445 -12.42 -2.92 -11.13
CA SER A 445 -12.14 -1.69 -10.38
C SER A 445 -10.67 -1.29 -10.43
N GLN A 446 -9.75 -2.26 -10.44
CA GLN A 446 -8.31 -2.02 -10.60
C GLN A 446 -7.99 -1.48 -12.00
N SER A 447 -8.57 -2.06 -13.06
CA SER A 447 -8.45 -1.54 -14.41
C SER A 447 -8.94 -0.09 -14.51
N ASP A 448 -10.10 0.21 -13.91
CA ASP A 448 -10.64 1.56 -13.89
C ASP A 448 -9.73 2.51 -13.13
N PHE A 449 -9.23 2.10 -11.96
CA PHE A 449 -8.29 2.88 -11.16
C PHE A 449 -7.00 3.22 -11.92
N TYR A 450 -6.44 2.28 -12.68
CA TYR A 450 -5.24 2.53 -13.47
C TYR A 450 -5.43 3.46 -14.67
N LYS A 451 -6.67 3.66 -15.14
CA LYS A 451 -6.99 4.62 -16.22
C LYS A 451 -7.10 6.05 -15.71
N ILE A 452 -7.41 6.25 -14.43
CA ILE A 452 -7.57 7.57 -13.81
C ILE A 452 -6.34 8.47 -14.00
N PRO A 453 -5.09 8.04 -13.71
CA PRO A 453 -3.92 8.88 -13.91
C PRO A 453 -3.78 9.40 -15.36
N GLU A 454 -4.06 8.55 -16.34
CA GLU A 454 -3.94 8.92 -17.75
C GLU A 454 -5.06 9.88 -18.18
N GLN A 455 -6.28 9.66 -17.71
CA GLN A 455 -7.40 10.56 -17.96
C GLN A 455 -7.18 11.92 -17.30
N THR A 456 -6.81 11.94 -16.02
CA THR A 456 -6.47 13.17 -15.28
C THR A 456 -5.30 13.89 -15.95
N HIS A 457 -4.27 13.18 -16.39
CA HIS A 457 -3.15 13.75 -17.14
C HIS A 457 -3.60 14.46 -18.41
N ARG A 458 -4.45 13.82 -19.22
CA ARG A 458 -5.02 14.41 -20.44
C ARG A 458 -5.89 15.63 -20.14
N THR A 459 -6.74 15.56 -19.12
CA THR A 459 -7.60 16.67 -18.69
C THR A 459 -6.78 17.88 -18.24
N ILE A 460 -5.72 17.67 -17.45
CA ILE A 460 -4.85 18.78 -17.01
C ILE A 460 -4.10 19.37 -18.20
N LEU A 461 -3.58 18.56 -19.13
CA LEU A 461 -2.91 19.08 -20.33
C LEU A 461 -3.85 19.86 -21.24
N ASP A 462 -5.09 19.41 -21.41
CA ASP A 462 -6.13 20.16 -22.15
C ASP A 462 -6.44 21.49 -21.45
N ALA A 463 -6.60 21.47 -20.11
CA ALA A 463 -6.81 22.68 -19.31
C ALA A 463 -5.62 23.65 -19.39
N ILE A 464 -4.38 23.14 -19.39
CA ILE A 464 -3.15 23.90 -19.64
C ILE A 464 -3.23 24.57 -21.02
N SER A 465 -3.55 23.82 -22.07
CA SER A 465 -3.65 24.37 -23.43
C SER A 465 -4.72 25.46 -23.57
N LYS A 466 -5.83 25.33 -22.83
CA LYS A 466 -6.94 26.29 -22.76
C LYS A 466 -6.73 27.41 -21.74
N GLN A 467 -5.65 27.35 -20.96
CA GLN A 467 -5.32 28.28 -19.88
C GLN A 467 -6.40 28.38 -18.77
N ASP A 468 -7.07 27.26 -18.46
CA ASP A 468 -8.05 27.18 -17.38
C ASP A 468 -7.36 26.83 -16.05
N PHE A 469 -6.83 27.86 -15.38
CA PHE A 469 -6.07 27.70 -14.13
C PHE A 469 -6.91 27.20 -12.94
N ASN A 470 -8.24 27.40 -12.95
CA ASN A 470 -9.11 26.89 -11.91
C ASN A 470 -9.24 25.36 -12.00
N LEU A 471 -9.44 24.85 -13.22
CA LEU A 471 -9.49 23.40 -13.47
C LEU A 471 -8.14 22.72 -13.23
N ILE A 472 -7.03 23.38 -13.59
CA ILE A 472 -5.68 22.87 -13.28
C ILE A 472 -5.50 22.75 -11.77
N ASN A 473 -5.83 23.80 -11.00
CA ASN A 473 -5.64 23.79 -9.55
C ASN A 473 -6.46 22.70 -8.84
N SER A 474 -7.71 22.49 -9.26
CA SER A 474 -8.59 21.47 -8.66
C SER A 474 -8.12 20.05 -8.97
N LYS A 475 -7.52 19.83 -10.16
CA LYS A 475 -7.07 18.50 -10.60
C LYS A 475 -5.64 18.15 -10.19
N LEU A 476 -4.78 19.11 -9.88
CA LEU A 476 -3.39 18.85 -9.47
C LEU A 476 -3.28 18.00 -8.20
N SER A 477 -4.15 18.22 -7.21
CA SER A 477 -4.19 17.40 -5.98
C SER A 477 -4.46 15.92 -6.26
N SER A 478 -5.24 15.63 -7.29
CA SER A 478 -5.59 14.27 -7.66
C SER A 478 -4.43 13.51 -8.31
N ILE A 479 -3.52 14.18 -9.02
CA ILE A 479 -2.42 13.51 -9.73
C ILE A 479 -1.23 13.18 -8.83
N GLU A 480 -1.04 13.93 -7.73
CA GLU A 480 0.01 13.67 -6.74
C GLU A 480 -0.13 12.28 -6.10
N ILE A 481 -1.36 11.78 -5.93
CA ILE A 481 -1.67 10.44 -5.40
C ILE A 481 -1.06 9.34 -6.28
N PHE A 482 -0.93 9.57 -7.59
CA PHE A 482 -0.61 8.53 -8.56
C PHE A 482 0.88 8.37 -8.89
N SER A 483 1.77 9.11 -8.21
CA SER A 483 3.26 8.93 -8.08
C SER A 483 4.12 8.65 -9.34
N LYS A 484 3.55 8.53 -10.54
CA LYS A 484 4.31 8.30 -11.78
C LYS A 484 5.02 9.59 -12.19
N SER A 485 6.35 9.61 -11.96
CA SER A 485 7.23 10.74 -12.25
C SER A 485 7.03 11.33 -13.66
N LYS A 486 6.81 10.49 -14.69
CA LYS A 486 6.69 10.95 -16.08
C LYS A 486 5.49 11.87 -16.34
N PHE A 487 4.31 11.58 -15.77
CA PHE A 487 3.12 12.42 -15.98
C PHE A 487 3.23 13.74 -15.25
N ILE A 488 3.71 13.69 -14.00
CA ILE A 488 3.95 14.87 -13.16
C ILE A 488 4.99 15.78 -13.83
N CYS A 489 6.12 15.23 -14.28
CA CYS A 489 7.13 16.00 -15.02
C CYS A 489 6.55 16.66 -16.28
N HIS A 490 5.75 15.93 -17.07
CA HIS A 490 5.17 16.50 -18.29
C HIS A 490 4.18 17.63 -17.98
N ILE A 491 3.27 17.45 -17.02
CA ILE A 491 2.35 18.52 -16.59
C ILE A 491 3.15 19.72 -16.08
N LYS A 492 4.16 19.47 -15.25
CA LYS A 492 5.01 20.53 -14.70
C LYS A 492 5.68 21.33 -15.80
N THR A 493 6.40 20.67 -16.71
CA THR A 493 7.08 21.36 -17.82
C THR A 493 6.09 22.12 -18.71
N SER A 494 4.93 21.54 -19.03
CA SER A 494 3.93 22.21 -19.87
C SER A 494 3.31 23.43 -19.17
N LEU A 495 3.01 23.32 -17.88
CA LEU A 495 2.51 24.43 -17.07
C LEU A 495 3.56 25.54 -16.95
N GLU A 496 4.80 25.18 -16.64
CA GLU A 496 5.93 26.11 -16.54
C GLU A 496 6.17 26.86 -17.86
N ASN A 497 6.12 26.17 -19.01
CA ASN A 497 6.26 26.79 -20.33
C ASN A 497 5.15 27.82 -20.62
N ILE A 498 3.90 27.50 -20.28
CA ILE A 498 2.78 28.45 -20.47
C ILE A 498 2.92 29.66 -19.54
N LEU A 499 3.30 29.44 -18.28
CA LEU A 499 3.52 30.53 -17.33
C LEU A 499 4.67 31.43 -17.77
N GLU A 500 5.80 30.86 -18.21
CA GLU A 500 6.91 31.64 -18.79
C GLU A 500 6.49 32.43 -20.02
N SER A 501 5.68 31.83 -20.90
CA SER A 501 5.12 32.50 -22.07
C SER A 501 4.21 33.67 -21.68
N ILE A 502 3.34 33.49 -20.68
CA ILE A 502 2.48 34.56 -20.16
C ILE A 502 3.34 35.68 -19.57
N ILE A 503 4.27 35.37 -18.67
CA ILE A 503 5.21 36.34 -18.06
C ILE A 503 5.92 37.14 -19.15
N LYS A 504 6.54 36.45 -20.12
CA LYS A 504 7.28 37.08 -21.22
C LYS A 504 6.39 37.95 -22.08
N THR A 505 5.19 37.47 -22.42
CA THR A 505 4.22 38.22 -23.22
C THR A 505 3.76 39.47 -22.49
N THR A 506 3.47 39.40 -21.19
CA THR A 506 3.07 40.56 -20.39
C THR A 506 4.19 41.59 -20.28
N LYS A 507 5.45 41.15 -20.06
CA LYS A 507 6.62 42.05 -20.08
C LYS A 507 6.82 42.69 -21.45
N ASN A 508 6.65 41.93 -22.53
CA ASN A 508 6.76 42.46 -23.89
C ASN A 508 5.66 43.49 -24.19
N CYS A 509 4.41 43.24 -23.80
CA CYS A 509 3.33 44.21 -23.93
C CYS A 509 3.65 45.51 -23.15
N ALA A 510 4.11 45.40 -21.90
CA ALA A 510 4.51 46.57 -21.12
C ALA A 510 5.70 47.33 -21.76
N ASN A 511 6.69 46.62 -22.31
CA ASN A 511 7.83 47.24 -22.99
C ASN A 511 7.47 47.86 -24.35
N SER A 512 6.44 47.33 -25.02
CA SER A 512 5.98 47.80 -26.33
C SER A 512 5.29 49.16 -26.28
N LEU A 513 4.91 49.64 -25.09
CA LEU A 513 4.52 51.04 -24.88
C LEU A 513 5.69 51.92 -25.31
N ASN A 514 5.55 52.44 -26.53
CA ASN A 514 6.58 53.21 -27.22
C ASN A 514 6.36 54.70 -27.02
N GLU A 515 7.42 55.49 -27.21
CA GLU A 515 7.40 56.96 -27.09
C GLU A 515 6.38 57.59 -28.07
N ASN A 516 6.20 56.97 -29.24
CA ASN A 516 5.09 57.24 -30.14
C ASN A 516 3.88 56.41 -29.76
N ILE A 517 3.17 56.90 -28.75
CA ILE A 517 1.94 56.36 -28.18
C ILE A 517 0.88 55.96 -29.23
N ARG A 518 0.91 56.56 -30.42
CA ARG A 518 -0.09 56.41 -31.49
C ARG A 518 -0.02 55.11 -32.31
N TYR A 519 0.88 54.18 -32.02
CA TYR A 519 0.93 52.93 -32.81
C TYR A 519 -0.30 52.06 -32.57
N GLU A 520 -0.95 51.59 -33.64
CA GLU A 520 -2.07 50.62 -33.62
C GLU A 520 -1.75 49.38 -32.77
N GLN A 521 -0.46 49.04 -32.65
CA GLN A 521 0.05 47.98 -31.78
C GLN A 521 -0.32 48.17 -30.29
N ASN A 522 -0.41 49.42 -29.80
CA ASN A 522 -0.82 49.67 -28.41
C ASN A 522 -2.31 49.33 -28.17
N LYS A 523 -3.17 49.48 -29.19
CA LYS A 523 -4.58 49.10 -29.09
C LYS A 523 -4.78 47.60 -28.93
N GLU A 524 -3.88 46.79 -29.48
CA GLU A 524 -3.91 45.33 -29.31
C GLU A 524 -3.19 44.86 -28.04
N ASN A 525 -2.12 45.57 -27.64
CA ASN A 525 -1.27 45.16 -26.51
C ASN A 525 -1.90 45.45 -25.15
N ILE A 526 -2.67 46.53 -24.98
CA ILE A 526 -3.30 46.90 -23.71
C ILE A 526 -4.37 45.88 -23.27
N PRO A 527 -5.35 45.47 -24.12
CA PRO A 527 -6.31 44.44 -23.72
C PRO A 527 -5.64 43.11 -23.37
N LYS A 528 -4.64 42.70 -24.16
CA LYS A 528 -3.86 41.48 -23.92
C LYS A 528 -3.07 41.53 -22.62
N TYR A 529 -2.57 42.72 -22.29
CA TYR A 529 -1.88 42.98 -21.03
C TYR A 529 -2.83 42.85 -19.83
N ILE A 530 -4.03 43.46 -19.92
CA ILE A 530 -5.07 43.38 -18.89
C ILE A 530 -5.50 41.92 -18.68
N GLU A 531 -5.79 41.20 -19.76
CA GLU A 531 -6.18 39.79 -19.70
C GLU A 531 -5.10 38.93 -19.02
N ASN A 532 -3.83 39.14 -19.37
CA ASN A 532 -2.74 38.43 -18.72
C ASN A 532 -2.60 38.81 -17.23
N HIS A 533 -2.80 40.07 -16.86
CA HIS A 533 -2.75 40.52 -15.47
C HIS A 533 -3.81 39.78 -14.63
N GLU A 534 -5.04 39.71 -15.12
CA GLU A 534 -6.14 38.98 -14.47
C GLU A 534 -5.83 37.49 -14.34
N ARG A 535 -5.31 36.85 -15.40
CA ARG A 535 -4.87 35.46 -15.36
C ARG A 535 -3.80 35.22 -14.30
N ILE A 536 -2.81 36.11 -14.20
CA ILE A 536 -1.74 36.01 -13.20
C ILE A 536 -2.29 36.19 -11.79
N GLN A 537 -3.23 37.11 -11.57
CA GLN A 537 -3.89 37.23 -10.26
C GLN A 537 -4.62 35.95 -9.85
N ILE A 538 -5.36 35.33 -10.79
CA ILE A 538 -5.99 34.03 -10.54
C ILE A 538 -4.93 33.01 -10.14
N ILE A 539 -3.85 32.88 -10.90
CA ILE A 539 -2.75 31.93 -10.61
C ILE A 539 -2.16 32.15 -9.21
N LEU A 540 -1.92 33.40 -8.81
CA LEU A 540 -1.36 33.74 -7.48
C LEU A 540 -2.28 33.35 -6.32
N GLN A 541 -3.58 33.15 -6.57
CA GLN A 541 -4.55 32.65 -5.58
C GLN A 541 -4.61 31.11 -5.53
N GLN A 542 -4.03 30.41 -6.52
CA GLN A 542 -4.09 28.94 -6.63
C GLN A 542 -2.90 28.26 -5.95
N THR A 543 -3.07 27.85 -4.70
CA THR A 543 -2.01 27.25 -3.87
C THR A 543 -1.39 25.99 -4.45
N ASN A 544 -2.18 25.10 -5.08
CA ASN A 544 -1.64 23.86 -5.64
C ASN A 544 -0.74 24.16 -6.84
N ILE A 545 -1.10 25.14 -7.68
CA ILE A 545 -0.25 25.58 -8.79
C ILE A 545 1.08 26.13 -8.28
N LEU A 546 1.04 27.05 -7.29
CA LEU A 546 2.26 27.68 -6.75
C LEU A 546 3.20 26.68 -6.06
N ASN A 547 2.66 25.63 -5.46
CA ASN A 547 3.46 24.56 -4.85
C ASN A 547 4.03 23.58 -5.88
N PHE A 548 3.39 23.45 -7.04
CA PHE A 548 3.75 22.50 -8.08
C PHE A 548 4.90 22.99 -8.99
N ILE A 549 4.94 24.30 -9.27
CA ILE A 549 5.93 24.93 -10.15
C ILE A 549 7.29 25.13 -9.47
N ASN A 550 8.34 25.34 -10.26
CA ASN A 550 9.66 25.66 -9.74
C ASN A 550 9.70 27.03 -9.03
N LYS A 551 10.67 27.19 -8.11
CA LYS A 551 10.83 28.41 -7.30
C LYS A 551 11.11 29.66 -8.15
N ASN A 552 11.78 29.52 -9.30
CA ASN A 552 12.15 30.65 -10.14
C ASN A 552 10.94 31.29 -10.84
N ILE A 553 10.04 30.46 -11.39
CA ILE A 553 8.81 30.92 -12.02
C ILE A 553 7.88 31.49 -10.96
N ARG A 554 7.77 30.84 -9.80
CA ARG A 554 7.01 31.37 -8.66
C ARG A 554 7.49 32.77 -8.28
N PHE A 555 8.79 32.94 -8.05
CA PHE A 555 9.38 34.25 -7.75
C PHE A 555 9.13 35.27 -8.87
N SER A 556 9.19 34.83 -10.13
CA SER A 556 8.90 35.69 -11.28
C SER A 556 7.45 36.13 -11.35
N LEU A 557 6.49 35.28 -10.97
CA LEU A 557 5.06 35.62 -10.90
C LEU A 557 4.77 36.58 -9.74
N GLU A 558 5.30 36.29 -8.55
CA GLU A 558 5.10 37.08 -7.33
C GLU A 558 5.62 38.52 -7.49
N ASN A 559 6.75 38.71 -8.20
CA ASN A 559 7.34 40.03 -8.42
C ASN A 559 6.92 40.70 -9.75
N LEU A 560 6.14 40.00 -10.59
CA LEU A 560 5.85 40.47 -11.94
C LEU A 560 5.15 41.84 -11.96
N PHE A 561 4.21 42.06 -11.05
CA PHE A 561 3.45 43.29 -11.00
C PHE A 561 4.32 44.50 -10.64
N GLU A 562 5.23 44.35 -9.68
CA GLU A 562 6.17 45.42 -9.31
C GLU A 562 7.16 45.73 -10.45
N GLU A 563 7.68 44.70 -11.13
CA GLU A 563 8.55 44.89 -12.29
C GLU A 563 7.84 45.63 -13.43
N ILE A 564 6.60 45.25 -13.72
CA ILE A 564 5.78 45.87 -14.75
C ILE A 564 5.45 47.31 -14.38
N GLU A 565 5.09 47.59 -13.14
CA GLU A 565 4.81 48.94 -12.66
C GLU A 565 6.01 49.87 -12.90
N LYS A 566 7.23 49.40 -12.57
CA LYS A 566 8.48 50.12 -12.85
C LYS A 566 8.69 50.39 -14.34
N ILE A 567 8.41 49.40 -15.19
CA ILE A 567 8.50 49.55 -16.66
C ILE A 567 7.51 50.62 -17.12
N LEU A 568 6.25 50.54 -16.71
CA LEU A 568 5.20 51.47 -17.11
C LEU A 568 5.49 52.90 -16.66
N ILE A 569 5.89 53.10 -15.39
CA ILE A 569 6.29 54.40 -14.86
C ILE A 569 7.41 55.01 -15.71
N LYS A 570 8.47 54.24 -15.99
CA LYS A 570 9.59 54.70 -16.82
C LYS A 570 9.12 55.11 -18.23
N LYS A 571 8.27 54.31 -18.86
CA LYS A 571 7.75 54.60 -20.21
C LYS A 571 6.87 55.84 -20.23
N ILE A 572 6.00 56.01 -19.24
CA ILE A 572 5.13 57.18 -19.12
C ILE A 572 5.95 58.44 -18.85
N LEU A 573 6.99 58.37 -18.03
CA LEU A 573 7.90 59.50 -17.81
C LEU A 573 8.66 59.90 -19.09
N ASN A 574 9.12 58.93 -19.90
CA ASN A 574 9.73 59.23 -21.20
C ASN A 574 8.76 59.92 -22.16
N ILE A 575 7.51 59.46 -22.19
CA ILE A 575 6.43 60.09 -22.95
C ILE A 575 6.24 61.55 -22.52
N LEU A 576 6.14 61.79 -21.21
CA LEU A 576 5.97 63.13 -20.66
C LEU A 576 7.17 64.01 -21.01
N GLN A 577 8.39 63.47 -20.96
CA GLN A 577 9.59 64.19 -21.39
C GLN A 577 9.53 64.58 -22.87
N SER A 578 9.10 63.66 -23.75
CA SER A 578 8.91 63.96 -25.17
C SER A 578 7.89 65.07 -25.39
N VAL A 579 6.76 65.05 -24.66
CA VAL A 579 5.76 66.15 -24.71
C VAL A 579 6.41 67.48 -24.30
N GLU A 580 7.24 67.46 -23.25
CA GLU A 580 8.04 68.60 -22.77
C GLU A 580 8.95 69.17 -23.88
N ASP A 581 9.64 68.31 -24.61
CA ASP A 581 10.54 68.70 -25.70
C ASP A 581 9.78 69.31 -26.89
N PHE A 582 8.60 68.78 -27.21
CA PHE A 582 7.76 69.30 -28.30
C PHE A 582 7.13 70.67 -28.01
N PHE A 583 7.01 71.08 -26.74
CA PHE A 583 6.63 72.47 -26.41
C PHE A 583 7.63 73.47 -26.99
N ASN A 584 8.92 73.15 -26.98
CA ASN A 584 9.97 74.03 -27.50
C ASN A 584 9.99 74.07 -29.04
N GLN A 585 9.42 73.06 -29.69
CA GLN A 585 9.34 72.93 -31.15
C GLN A 585 8.02 73.47 -31.73
N ASN A 586 7.15 74.07 -30.90
CA ASN A 586 5.84 74.60 -31.30
C ASN A 586 4.88 73.55 -31.94
N ASN A 587 5.06 72.25 -31.68
CA ASN A 587 4.20 71.19 -32.24
C ASN A 587 2.97 70.92 -31.37
N TYR A 588 2.03 71.86 -31.36
CA TYR A 588 0.88 71.85 -30.44
C TYR A 588 -0.08 70.67 -30.68
N LEU A 589 -0.24 70.26 -31.94
CA LEU A 589 -1.10 69.11 -32.27
C LEU A 589 -0.55 67.80 -31.73
N PHE A 590 0.77 67.62 -31.73
CA PHE A 590 1.38 66.46 -31.10
C PHE A 590 1.11 66.46 -29.59
N ILE A 591 1.38 67.58 -28.92
CA ILE A 591 1.23 67.75 -27.46
C ILE A 591 -0.18 67.38 -26.99
N GLU A 592 -1.21 67.98 -27.58
CA GLU A 592 -2.61 67.75 -27.18
C GLU A 592 -3.02 66.29 -27.36
N LYS A 593 -2.83 65.73 -28.55
CA LYS A 593 -3.21 64.35 -28.85
C LYS A 593 -2.44 63.32 -28.02
N THR A 594 -1.15 63.56 -27.77
CA THR A 594 -0.31 62.66 -26.96
C THR A 594 -0.76 62.68 -25.50
N MET A 595 -1.12 63.84 -24.97
CA MET A 595 -1.64 63.96 -23.61
C MET A 595 -3.06 63.39 -23.45
N GLU A 596 -3.94 63.60 -24.43
CA GLU A 596 -5.27 62.99 -24.45
C GLU A 596 -5.19 61.46 -24.37
N TYR A 597 -4.36 60.84 -25.22
CA TYR A 597 -4.14 59.40 -25.14
C TYR A 597 -3.53 58.98 -23.81
N LEU A 598 -2.49 59.69 -23.33
CA LEU A 598 -1.85 59.35 -22.07
C LEU A 598 -2.87 59.33 -20.91
N ILE A 599 -3.81 60.27 -20.90
CA ILE A 599 -4.89 60.32 -19.91
C ILE A 599 -5.79 59.09 -20.02
N ASP A 600 -6.17 58.68 -21.24
CA ASP A 600 -7.02 57.51 -21.42
C ASP A 600 -6.31 56.20 -21.07
N LEU A 601 -5.04 56.05 -21.45
CA LEU A 601 -4.18 54.95 -21.01
C LEU A 601 -4.10 54.86 -19.49
N LEU A 602 -3.88 56.00 -18.81
CA LEU A 602 -3.82 56.03 -17.35
C LEU A 602 -5.16 55.64 -16.73
N LYS A 603 -6.30 56.07 -17.29
CA LYS A 603 -7.63 55.64 -16.82
C LYS A 603 -7.81 54.13 -16.93
N GLU A 604 -7.43 53.54 -18.06
CA GLU A 604 -7.53 52.09 -18.28
C GLU A 604 -6.65 51.30 -17.29
N LEU A 605 -5.44 51.79 -17.01
CA LEU A 605 -4.50 51.12 -16.11
C LEU A 605 -4.73 51.40 -14.62
N ASN A 606 -5.49 52.44 -14.25
CA ASN A 606 -5.69 52.88 -12.86
C ASN A 606 -6.38 51.83 -11.97
N ASN A 607 -7.12 50.90 -12.59
CA ASN A 607 -7.74 49.80 -11.86
C ASN A 607 -6.73 48.71 -11.43
N TYR A 608 -5.52 48.72 -12.02
CA TYR A 608 -4.53 47.66 -11.85
C TYR A 608 -3.24 48.15 -11.19
N TYR A 609 -2.87 49.44 -11.35
CA TYR A 609 -1.61 50.01 -10.86
C TYR A 609 -1.80 51.40 -10.26
N LYS A 610 -0.95 51.72 -9.27
CA LYS A 610 -0.97 53.03 -8.60
C LYS A 610 0.11 53.94 -9.18
N PHE A 611 -0.31 54.87 -10.02
CA PHE A 611 0.59 55.82 -10.68
C PHE A 611 0.83 57.11 -9.89
N GLU A 612 0.88 57.04 -8.55
CA GLU A 612 1.00 58.22 -7.68
C GLU A 612 2.24 59.07 -8.01
N SER A 613 3.36 58.43 -8.34
CA SER A 613 4.64 59.07 -8.66
C SER A 613 4.66 59.87 -9.96
N ILE A 614 3.74 59.60 -10.89
CA ILE A 614 3.65 60.31 -12.17
C ILE A 614 2.45 61.24 -12.24
N GLN A 615 1.49 61.09 -11.34
CA GLN A 615 0.25 61.87 -11.32
C GLN A 615 0.53 63.38 -11.19
N GLU A 616 1.52 63.75 -10.38
CA GLU A 616 1.95 65.13 -10.23
C GLU A 616 2.47 65.70 -11.56
N LYS A 617 3.39 64.99 -12.24
CA LYS A 617 3.95 65.45 -13.52
C LYS A 617 2.89 65.50 -14.62
N VAL A 618 1.94 64.56 -14.65
CA VAL A 618 0.79 64.60 -15.57
C VAL A 618 -0.08 65.84 -15.31
N ASN A 619 -0.38 66.16 -14.05
CA ASN A 619 -1.18 67.33 -13.70
C ASN A 619 -0.45 68.65 -14.01
N GLN A 620 0.85 68.72 -13.76
CA GLN A 620 1.70 69.84 -14.16
C GLN A 620 1.63 70.05 -15.69
N MET A 621 1.75 68.97 -16.47
CA MET A 621 1.65 69.04 -17.93
C MET A 621 0.26 69.48 -18.42
N LYS A 622 -0.83 68.94 -17.84
CA LYS A 622 -2.18 69.40 -18.16
C LYS A 622 -2.34 70.90 -17.90
N THR A 623 -1.83 71.38 -16.78
CA THR A 623 -1.88 72.79 -16.41
C THR A 623 -1.14 73.66 -17.41
N ARG A 624 0.07 73.23 -17.80
CA ARG A 624 0.88 73.91 -18.82
C ARG A 624 0.20 73.94 -20.19
N ILE A 625 -0.43 72.84 -20.63
CA ILE A 625 -1.23 72.79 -21.87
C ILE A 625 -2.43 73.75 -21.84
N CYS A 626 -3.06 73.91 -20.69
CA CYS A 626 -4.14 74.89 -20.53
C CYS A 626 -3.63 76.33 -20.58
N GLN A 627 -2.40 76.59 -20.11
CA GLN A 627 -1.75 77.90 -20.12
C GLN A 627 -1.09 78.24 -21.45
N LEU A 628 -0.74 77.23 -22.26
CA LEU A 628 -0.02 77.37 -23.53
C LEU A 628 -0.63 78.41 -24.49
N PRO A 629 -1.97 78.47 -24.71
CA PRO A 629 -2.60 79.57 -25.46
C PRO A 629 -2.16 80.97 -25.01
N ASN A 630 -2.11 81.21 -23.71
CA ASN A 630 -1.74 82.51 -23.14
C ASN A 630 -0.24 82.76 -23.25
N GLU A 631 0.59 81.74 -23.00
CA GLU A 631 2.05 81.82 -23.14
C GLU A 631 2.46 82.19 -24.57
N ILE A 632 1.80 81.61 -25.58
CA ILE A 632 2.04 81.92 -27.00
C ILE A 632 1.70 83.39 -27.28
N VAL A 633 0.54 83.86 -26.83
CA VAL A 633 0.10 85.26 -27.04
C VAL A 633 1.01 86.26 -26.34
N GLN A 634 1.49 85.95 -25.13
CA GLN A 634 2.42 86.79 -24.38
C GLN A 634 3.80 86.84 -25.02
N ARG A 635 4.25 85.75 -25.67
CA ARG A 635 5.54 85.72 -26.37
C ARG A 635 5.66 86.87 -27.38
N TYR A 636 4.58 87.15 -28.11
CA TYR A 636 4.56 88.19 -29.15
C TYR A 636 4.37 89.62 -28.63
N ASP A 637 4.08 89.81 -27.33
CA ASP A 637 4.14 91.16 -26.72
C ASP A 637 5.58 91.71 -26.76
N VAL A 638 6.56 90.83 -26.53
CA VAL A 638 7.94 91.23 -26.20
C VAL A 638 8.94 90.90 -27.31
N ILE A 639 8.61 90.02 -28.27
CA ILE A 639 9.54 89.66 -29.36
C ILE A 639 9.86 90.85 -30.27
N ASP A 640 11.15 91.18 -30.40
CA ASP A 640 11.67 92.14 -31.40
C ASP A 640 11.67 91.52 -32.81
N LEU A 641 11.45 92.35 -33.85
CA LEU A 641 11.42 91.93 -35.26
C LEU A 641 12.68 91.19 -35.68
N ASN A 642 13.84 91.56 -35.13
CA ASN A 642 15.12 90.90 -35.36
C ASN A 642 15.13 89.40 -35.03
N LYS A 643 14.21 88.95 -34.17
CA LYS A 643 14.14 87.56 -33.73
C LYS A 643 13.22 86.70 -34.59
N TYR A 644 12.48 87.28 -35.54
CA TYR A 644 11.55 86.52 -36.40
C TYR A 644 12.26 85.50 -37.31
N ILE A 645 13.55 85.69 -37.60
CA ILE A 645 14.39 84.70 -38.29
C ILE A 645 14.52 83.39 -37.50
N ASN A 646 14.62 83.48 -36.17
CA ASN A 646 14.87 82.32 -35.30
C ASN A 646 13.59 81.74 -34.70
N ASP A 647 12.53 82.55 -34.57
CA ASP A 647 11.22 82.13 -34.07
C ASP A 647 10.15 82.70 -35.00
N SER A 648 9.94 82.03 -36.14
CA SER A 648 9.10 82.51 -37.23
C SER A 648 7.63 82.58 -36.80
N PRO A 649 7.00 83.78 -36.84
CA PRO A 649 5.58 83.90 -36.57
C PRO A 649 4.70 83.11 -37.56
N LYS A 650 5.16 82.93 -38.79
CA LYS A 650 4.49 82.12 -39.81
C LYS A 650 4.32 80.68 -39.35
N ASP A 651 5.41 80.03 -38.93
CA ASP A 651 5.40 78.63 -38.51
C ASP A 651 4.49 78.41 -37.30
N VAL A 652 4.53 79.32 -36.32
CA VAL A 652 3.65 79.27 -35.15
C VAL A 652 2.18 79.40 -35.55
N CYS A 653 1.85 80.34 -36.44
CA CYS A 653 0.47 80.52 -36.91
C CYS A 653 -0.03 79.31 -37.72
N GLU A 654 0.81 78.69 -38.53
CA GLU A 654 0.49 77.44 -39.23
C GLU A 654 0.21 76.29 -38.25
N GLN A 655 1.03 76.12 -37.21
CA GLN A 655 0.80 75.12 -36.17
C GLN A 655 -0.50 75.39 -35.38
N LEU A 656 -0.81 76.66 -35.08
CA LEU A 656 -2.07 77.06 -34.43
C LEU A 656 -3.30 76.75 -35.30
N LYS A 657 -3.22 76.95 -36.62
CA LYS A 657 -4.27 76.54 -37.58
C LYS A 657 -4.39 75.02 -37.64
N LEU A 658 -3.26 74.30 -37.65
CA LEU A 658 -3.25 72.85 -37.71
C LEU A 658 -3.90 72.22 -36.46
N VAL A 659 -3.54 72.69 -35.26
CA VAL A 659 -4.12 72.16 -34.02
C VAL A 659 -5.61 72.53 -33.88
N SER A 660 -6.00 73.74 -34.28
CA SER A 660 -7.40 74.15 -34.22
C SER A 660 -8.31 73.40 -35.21
N SER A 661 -7.85 73.15 -36.43
CA SER A 661 -8.57 72.33 -37.41
C SER A 661 -8.74 70.86 -37.00
N ASN A 662 -7.98 70.40 -36.00
CA ASN A 662 -8.05 69.05 -35.44
C ASN A 662 -8.92 68.96 -34.16
N GLY A 663 -9.77 69.95 -33.88
CA GLY A 663 -10.77 69.90 -32.80
C GLY A 663 -10.41 70.66 -31.52
N TYR A 664 -9.22 71.26 -31.43
CA TYR A 664 -8.79 72.03 -30.26
C TYR A 664 -9.11 73.52 -30.42
N SER A 665 -10.38 73.89 -30.20
CA SER A 665 -10.93 75.22 -30.50
C SER A 665 -10.26 76.39 -29.77
N LYS A 666 -9.67 76.16 -28.59
CA LYS A 666 -8.96 77.20 -27.81
C LYS A 666 -7.84 77.90 -28.60
N TYR A 667 -7.20 77.18 -29.54
CA TYR A 667 -6.14 77.74 -30.37
C TYR A 667 -6.64 78.63 -31.52
N ILE A 668 -7.93 78.60 -31.86
CA ILE A 668 -8.53 79.53 -32.84
C ILE A 668 -8.44 80.96 -32.31
N GLN A 669 -8.77 81.13 -31.03
CA GLN A 669 -8.70 82.44 -30.38
C GLN A 669 -7.26 82.91 -30.22
N THR A 670 -6.35 82.01 -29.84
CA THR A 670 -4.90 82.25 -29.80
C THR A 670 -4.37 82.72 -31.15
N HIS A 671 -4.71 82.02 -32.24
CA HIS A 671 -4.30 82.39 -33.59
C HIS A 671 -4.72 83.82 -33.93
N ARG A 672 -5.99 84.18 -33.69
CA ARG A 672 -6.50 85.53 -33.95
C ARG A 672 -5.74 86.60 -33.15
N GLN A 673 -5.53 86.37 -31.87
CA GLN A 673 -4.82 87.31 -30.99
C GLN A 673 -3.35 87.49 -31.39
N VAL A 674 -2.66 86.41 -31.79
CA VAL A 674 -1.29 86.50 -32.29
C VAL A 674 -1.25 87.31 -33.59
N ILE A 675 -2.15 87.06 -34.54
CA ILE A 675 -2.25 87.82 -35.79
C ILE A 675 -2.50 89.30 -35.54
N GLU A 676 -3.40 89.66 -34.61
CA GLU A 676 -3.67 91.04 -34.22
C GLU A 676 -2.43 91.72 -33.62
N LYS A 677 -1.73 91.06 -32.68
CA LYS A 677 -0.51 91.60 -32.07
C LYS A 677 0.62 91.78 -33.08
N LEU A 678 0.84 90.79 -33.95
CA LEU A 678 1.81 90.89 -35.04
C LEU A 678 1.48 92.06 -35.97
N ARG A 679 0.19 92.24 -36.31
CA ARG A 679 -0.26 93.37 -37.14
C ARG A 679 0.02 94.71 -36.46
N GLU A 680 -0.35 94.87 -35.20
CA GLU A 680 -0.13 96.12 -34.45
C GLU A 680 1.36 96.45 -34.34
N LYS A 681 2.17 95.45 -33.97
CA LYS A 681 3.62 95.60 -33.81
C LYS A 681 4.33 95.89 -35.13
N PHE A 682 3.98 95.18 -36.19
CA PHE A 682 4.59 95.42 -37.49
C PHE A 682 4.18 96.80 -38.06
N SER A 683 2.94 97.22 -37.85
CA SER A 683 2.47 98.56 -38.25
C SER A 683 3.19 99.68 -37.49
N SER A 684 3.38 99.53 -36.18
CA SER A 684 4.07 100.53 -35.36
C SER A 684 5.54 100.65 -35.73
N GLU A 685 6.20 99.53 -36.01
CA GLU A 685 7.61 99.48 -36.44
C GLU A 685 7.81 100.06 -37.85
N ILE A 686 6.90 99.81 -38.81
CA ILE A 686 6.90 100.47 -40.13
C ILE A 686 6.81 101.99 -39.96
N ASN A 687 5.85 102.46 -39.16
CA ASN A 687 5.65 103.90 -38.93
C ASN A 687 6.85 104.55 -38.24
N TYR A 688 7.46 103.85 -37.27
CA TYR A 688 8.67 104.30 -36.60
C TYR A 688 9.87 104.36 -37.56
N GLY A 689 10.08 103.32 -38.36
CA GLY A 689 11.13 103.26 -39.38
C GLY A 689 11.01 104.34 -40.45
N LYS A 690 9.77 104.69 -40.86
CA LYS A 690 9.51 105.79 -41.79
C LYS A 690 9.88 107.16 -41.21
N ASN A 691 9.83 107.35 -39.89
CA ASN A 691 9.96 108.65 -39.21
C ASN A 691 11.29 108.88 -38.46
N ILE A 692 12.24 107.94 -38.49
CA ILE A 692 13.57 108.05 -37.87
C ILE A 692 14.53 108.95 -38.68
N THR A 693 15.46 109.61 -37.99
CA THR A 693 16.57 110.40 -38.57
C THR A 693 17.56 109.53 -39.37
N SER A 694 18.18 110.11 -40.41
CA SER A 694 18.88 109.42 -41.50
C SER A 694 19.92 108.35 -41.10
N PHE A 695 20.61 108.49 -39.97
CA PHE A 695 21.73 107.62 -39.60
C PHE A 695 21.34 106.17 -39.26
N ASN A 696 20.14 105.92 -38.70
CA ASN A 696 19.69 104.56 -38.29
C ASN A 696 18.52 104.01 -39.12
N ARG A 697 18.04 104.79 -40.10
CA ARG A 697 16.81 104.51 -40.85
C ARG A 697 16.95 103.29 -41.75
N SER A 698 17.99 103.26 -42.59
CA SER A 698 18.28 102.15 -43.52
C SER A 698 18.40 100.79 -42.82
N MET A 699 19.11 100.74 -41.69
CA MET A 699 19.28 99.51 -40.90
C MET A 699 17.94 99.02 -40.36
N LYS A 700 17.11 99.90 -39.80
CA LYS A 700 15.80 99.55 -39.25
C LYS A 700 14.82 99.10 -40.34
N LEU A 701 14.82 99.77 -41.49
CA LEU A 701 14.00 99.40 -42.65
C LEU A 701 14.40 98.05 -43.25
N THR A 702 15.70 97.72 -43.24
CA THR A 702 16.21 96.40 -43.66
C THR A 702 15.71 95.31 -42.72
N ILE A 703 15.75 95.54 -41.40
CA ILE A 703 15.20 94.61 -40.40
C ILE A 703 13.69 94.36 -40.62
N ILE A 704 12.92 95.42 -40.91
CA ILE A 704 11.48 95.30 -41.17
C ILE A 704 11.23 94.48 -42.44
N LYS A 705 12.01 94.73 -43.50
CA LYS A 705 11.94 93.96 -44.76
C LYS A 705 12.28 92.49 -44.53
N ASP A 706 13.32 92.18 -43.76
CA ASP A 706 13.71 90.80 -43.51
C ASP A 706 12.67 90.09 -42.63
N ALA A 707 12.12 90.77 -41.63
CA ALA A 707 11.06 90.26 -40.77
C ALA A 707 9.74 89.98 -41.53
N PHE A 708 9.45 90.72 -42.61
CA PHE A 708 8.24 90.52 -43.44
C PHE A 708 8.12 89.09 -43.98
N TYR A 709 9.23 88.48 -44.42
CA TYR A 709 9.23 87.13 -44.99
C TYR A 709 8.80 86.04 -44.00
N TYR A 710 8.93 86.32 -42.70
CA TYR A 710 8.58 85.41 -41.61
C TYR A 710 7.18 85.68 -41.03
N LEU A 711 6.46 86.67 -41.55
CA LEU A 711 5.06 86.89 -41.18
C LEU A 711 4.16 85.81 -41.81
N PRO A 712 3.02 85.46 -41.18
CA PRO A 712 2.01 84.61 -41.80
C PRO A 712 1.42 85.24 -43.06
N ASP A 713 1.03 84.41 -44.03
CA ASP A 713 0.56 84.82 -45.37
C ASP A 713 -0.56 85.86 -45.34
N GLU A 714 -1.41 85.82 -44.30
CA GLU A 714 -2.49 86.78 -44.07
C GLU A 714 -1.98 88.21 -43.85
N LEU A 715 -0.88 88.36 -43.10
CA LEU A 715 -0.25 89.66 -42.84
C LEU A 715 0.67 90.09 -43.98
N GLN A 716 1.32 89.14 -44.66
CA GLN A 716 2.13 89.45 -45.83
C GLN A 716 1.29 90.15 -46.92
N LYS A 717 0.05 89.70 -47.13
CA LYS A 717 -0.88 90.35 -48.07
C LYS A 717 -1.28 91.76 -47.64
N ILE A 718 -1.38 92.03 -46.33
CA ILE A 718 -1.78 93.34 -45.80
C ILE A 718 -0.64 94.36 -45.98
N PHE A 719 0.60 93.99 -45.65
CA PHE A 719 1.75 94.90 -45.63
C PHE A 719 2.56 94.93 -46.93
N HIS A 720 2.13 94.22 -47.99
CA HIS A 720 2.88 94.10 -49.24
C HIS A 720 3.26 95.48 -49.82
N ASN A 721 2.29 96.38 -49.94
CA ASN A 721 2.50 97.72 -50.50
C ASN A 721 3.42 98.58 -49.61
N ASP A 722 3.32 98.45 -48.29
CA ASP A 722 4.20 99.18 -47.35
C ASP A 722 5.66 98.74 -47.50
N ILE A 723 5.90 97.45 -47.77
CA ILE A 723 7.24 96.91 -47.98
C ILE A 723 7.80 97.30 -49.36
N GLU A 724 6.97 97.38 -50.40
CA GLU A 724 7.37 97.94 -51.70
C GLU A 724 7.83 99.39 -51.57
N GLU A 725 7.10 100.20 -50.80
CA GLU A 725 7.49 101.59 -50.50
C GLU A 725 8.83 101.64 -49.73
N ILE A 726 9.00 100.78 -48.71
CA ILE A 726 10.26 100.66 -47.96
C ILE A 726 11.43 100.26 -48.89
N ASN A 727 11.21 99.34 -49.84
CA ASN A 727 12.23 98.96 -50.82
C ASN A 727 12.67 100.14 -51.71
N GLN A 728 11.74 101.00 -52.09
CA GLN A 728 12.06 102.22 -52.85
C GLN A 728 12.86 103.23 -52.01
N ILE A 729 12.57 103.35 -50.71
CA ILE A 729 13.30 104.22 -49.78
C ILE A 729 14.73 103.73 -49.57
N ILE A 730 14.92 102.44 -49.26
CA ILE A 730 16.25 101.82 -49.12
C ILE A 730 17.04 101.97 -50.43
N GLY A 731 16.40 101.71 -51.58
CA GLY A 731 17.04 101.86 -52.90
C GLY A 731 17.49 103.28 -53.22
N LYS A 732 16.78 104.31 -52.75
CA LYS A 732 17.17 105.73 -52.91
C LYS A 732 18.31 106.14 -51.97
N GLU A 733 18.35 105.61 -50.75
CA GLU A 733 19.38 105.93 -49.74
C GLU A 733 20.74 105.24 -50.03
N VAL A 734 20.75 104.07 -50.68
CA VAL A 734 21.99 103.39 -51.13
C VAL A 734 22.60 104.06 -52.38
N TYR A 735 21.83 104.88 -53.10
CA TYR A 735 22.23 105.60 -54.31
C TYR A 735 22.61 107.08 -54.07
N MET A 736 22.94 107.49 -52.85
CA MET A 736 23.68 108.73 -52.61
C MET A 736 25.18 108.44 -52.51
N PRO A 737 26.00 108.67 -53.56
CA PRO A 737 27.44 108.72 -53.41
C PRO A 737 27.80 109.96 -52.57
N ASP A 738 28.76 109.77 -51.67
CA ASP A 738 29.40 110.81 -50.88
C ASP A 738 29.53 112.13 -51.65
N TYR A 739 28.71 113.12 -51.29
CA TYR A 739 28.98 114.50 -51.66
C TYR A 739 28.67 115.43 -50.48
N PHE A 740 29.80 115.90 -49.90
CA PHE A 740 30.04 117.12 -49.14
C PHE A 740 29.79 117.16 -47.61
N TYR A 741 30.95 117.16 -46.92
CA TYR A 741 31.36 117.67 -45.59
C TYR A 741 30.69 117.19 -44.31
#